data_AF-A0A923B519-F1
#
_entry.id   AF-A0A923B519-F1
#
_cell.length_a   1.000
_cell.length_b   1.000
_cell.length_c   1.000
_cell.angle_alpha   90.00
_cell.angle_beta   90.00
_cell.angle_gamma   90.00
#
_symmetry.space_group_name_H-M   'P 1'
#
loop_
_entity.id
_entity.type
_entity.pdbx_description
1 polymer ?
#
loop_
_entity_poly.entity_id
_entity_poly.type
_entity_poly.pdbx_seq_one_letter_code
_entity_poly.pdbx_strand_id
1 'polypeptide(L)'
;MGFDAPGVAPAVEPGVNRVQAGDSKKDPLAGGYFLGPPLPLGGLLYALHESAGEIRLVVLENMLTPTFFSHGDLTEAGRREPASSVPAMDAADADEPGGFKLRWLQSLVTAETDLAMGPIRSVAGLSPTEADGLLICPTGSGRVVAVDPLRRQLVWSYAYAATNASLQLDQRAMFLAQMTGRNPATLTDEESSRWIEGLPLVVGHRVLLTPRESHELHCLDLASGKLLWKKPREDWLSVAGVVREQVLLVGRNRVMAVSLQEGQPVWRQSTMITPQVGTPVLAGDVLYVPLENQEIVAIDAVTGRHLARAAIDPACAVGNLVRAGDHLVMQGIDGVTVFQGVGPLEAKSQELLAADDTKPRGLALRGALRLFRGATDAGFEDLKNSARDGGDLRSQQLLISVILDGLQSDFEKYRDAGDRLEQFHLTPRQQGIYLQRLASGLAARDDQEAALGAFLRLWDTQGREEPEATFANGDWTCRLDHLLAAGIETSLAKLDATGRERGQRRIDERIAQDLAAMATLPITTLPIEKRLDRVAQMAVVFGTRSPAITEALKELIKSPLLMDEPVLAEQWLMPMALDEGHPLRGLAIARWIELLARQGKTDWAVKLFPLIPRDEEALRQMAGAEELVALQADARFLRAEADVPYWKGVITDTRRKPVQPGLIRGMAIEPMGGRSLLTDDWNFEMDAGVQNIVAVDALGNLRWQMPTAYLERDGTQMNQMFFGGNMQRHQLFTSGSLQVFSLGGHFTVVDPLSDPTGPRVLWQRKLLPSSASSSASRAIGTQIRRHPNGRLYSQVVDQMGMVSGQLHGVASGIVFYQVGARLFAAELATGEAIWSRQNIPKGAEVSIDSSAVVIYDNFSHDATILKTLSGELIAETTTPGPTERLWQRGSEAISLVRGETGVPGETGLVLAYHDWLHPQASWRETLAPMTSVTVVEPASRRDLDIDHPADSPGNDYPQIATLSSGGRFRVIDRKSRNVVLTAKLDEALSDGILLVRKKADQYLVIASQEVDQSDGLRIQGSDPSAIAIDGMFYGIDAKTGGVNWTVSVPQTAVDLRQLAELPVSVFCARVTQPPRIVDGRMFLKSELRVTVVDHRTGQLVYATIEPQTTGGFVIQQQPDKRRLIVNLLGWMLEIDFAEPAAEPGVPKASEKSPLPTITPAGPVPAAPAPAVPVPAAPVPTPRSSPAKSIP
;
A
#
# COMPACT_ATOMS: atom_id res chain seq x y z
N MET A 1 19.38 -30.29 44.39
CA MET A 1 18.02 -30.00 44.90
C MET A 1 17.14 -29.82 43.70
N GLY A 2 16.26 -30.78 43.45
CA GLY A 2 15.29 -30.70 42.37
C GLY A 2 14.12 -29.80 42.76
N PHE A 3 13.58 -29.08 41.79
CA PHE A 3 12.21 -28.63 41.78
C PHE A 3 11.66 -28.85 40.37
N ASP A 4 10.66 -29.73 40.31
CA ASP A 4 9.97 -30.19 39.11
C ASP A 4 9.17 -29.07 38.44
N ALA A 5 9.18 -29.07 37.11
CA ALA A 5 8.27 -28.28 36.29
C ALA A 5 6.84 -28.85 36.38
N PRO A 6 5.79 -28.02 36.45
CA PRO A 6 4.42 -28.51 36.44
C PRO A 6 4.10 -29.13 35.08
N GLY A 7 3.58 -30.36 35.12
CA GLY A 7 3.25 -31.17 33.96
C GLY A 7 2.26 -30.46 33.04
N VAL A 8 2.62 -30.46 31.76
CA VAL A 8 1.72 -30.16 30.63
C VAL A 8 0.55 -31.14 30.72
N ALA A 9 -0.65 -30.63 30.98
CA ALA A 9 -1.87 -31.41 30.80
C ALA A 9 -1.93 -31.87 29.33
N PRO A 10 -2.26 -33.14 29.05
CA PRO A 10 -2.42 -33.59 27.67
C PRO A 10 -3.52 -32.74 27.01
N ALA A 11 -3.29 -32.37 25.76
CA ALA A 11 -4.25 -31.66 24.93
C ALA A 11 -5.62 -32.35 25.05
N VAL A 12 -6.64 -31.59 25.46
CA VAL A 12 -8.03 -32.01 25.32
C VAL A 12 -8.27 -32.13 23.81
N GLU A 13 -8.38 -33.36 23.31
CA GLU A 13 -8.84 -33.59 21.93
C GLU A 13 -10.17 -32.84 21.75
N PRO A 14 -10.37 -32.11 20.62
CA PRO A 14 -11.67 -31.55 20.32
C PRO A 14 -12.69 -32.69 20.33
N GLY A 15 -13.75 -32.55 21.12
CA GLY A 15 -14.74 -33.59 21.35
C GLY A 15 -15.42 -34.03 20.05
N VAL A 16 -14.82 -34.99 19.36
CA VAL A 16 -15.42 -35.67 18.21
C VAL A 16 -16.33 -36.76 18.79
N ASN A 17 -17.64 -36.49 18.79
CA ASN A 17 -18.66 -37.47 19.18
C ASN A 17 -18.75 -38.59 18.13
N ARG A 18 -17.78 -39.51 18.16
CA ARG A 18 -17.80 -40.75 17.37
C ARG A 18 -18.67 -41.77 18.08
N VAL A 19 -19.72 -42.28 17.42
CA VAL A 19 -20.53 -43.39 17.95
C VAL A 19 -19.63 -44.63 18.06
N GLN A 20 -19.43 -45.17 19.27
CA GLN A 20 -18.60 -46.35 19.48
C GLN A 20 -19.19 -47.57 18.76
N ALA A 21 -18.34 -48.29 18.03
CA ALA A 21 -18.70 -49.52 17.33
C ALA A 21 -18.84 -50.68 18.32
N GLY A 22 -19.98 -50.73 19.02
CA GLY A 22 -20.49 -51.96 19.63
C GLY A 22 -21.20 -52.81 18.56
N ASP A 23 -21.03 -54.12 18.65
CA ASP A 23 -21.42 -55.16 17.68
C ASP A 23 -22.81 -54.95 17.03
N SER A 24 -22.90 -54.23 15.90
CA SER A 24 -24.04 -54.36 15.00
C SER A 24 -23.72 -53.88 13.57
N LYS A 25 -23.68 -54.83 12.62
CA LYS A 25 -23.82 -54.56 11.18
C LYS A 25 -25.24 -54.02 10.81
N LYS A 26 -25.95 -53.36 11.74
CA LYS A 26 -27.38 -53.01 11.61
C LYS A 26 -27.77 -51.57 11.97
N ASP A 27 -26.96 -50.79 12.68
CA ASP A 27 -27.28 -49.37 12.93
C ASP A 27 -26.77 -48.48 11.78
N PRO A 28 -27.65 -47.80 11.02
CA PRO A 28 -27.27 -46.93 9.91
C PRO A 28 -26.57 -45.63 10.32
N LEU A 29 -26.50 -45.31 11.61
CA LEU A 29 -25.76 -44.15 12.16
C LEU A 29 -24.38 -44.53 12.72
N ALA A 30 -24.08 -45.82 12.85
CA ALA A 30 -22.81 -46.26 13.42
C ALA A 30 -21.61 -45.82 12.56
N GLY A 31 -20.54 -45.36 13.22
CA GLY A 31 -19.29 -44.97 12.57
C GLY A 31 -19.34 -43.66 11.77
N GLY A 32 -20.41 -42.87 11.87
CA GLY A 32 -20.53 -41.53 11.27
C GLY A 32 -20.39 -40.38 12.28
N TYR A 33 -20.50 -39.15 11.76
CA TYR A 33 -20.33 -37.89 12.50
C TYR A 33 -21.56 -37.00 12.36
N PHE A 34 -22.03 -36.41 13.45
CA PHE A 34 -22.98 -35.30 13.38
C PHE A 34 -22.24 -34.00 13.06
N LEU A 35 -22.74 -33.25 12.07
CA LEU A 35 -22.06 -32.06 11.55
C LEU A 35 -22.37 -30.77 12.33
N GLY A 36 -23.38 -30.81 13.20
CA GLY A 36 -23.81 -29.68 14.03
C GLY A 36 -24.98 -30.07 14.95
N PRO A 37 -25.44 -29.14 15.80
CA PRO A 37 -26.57 -29.37 16.68
C PRO A 37 -27.86 -29.68 15.90
N PRO A 38 -28.73 -30.57 16.42
CA PRO A 38 -30.00 -30.88 15.77
C PRO A 38 -30.98 -29.72 15.85
N LEU A 39 -31.78 -29.54 14.80
CA LEU A 39 -32.95 -28.65 14.82
C LEU A 39 -34.14 -29.39 15.47
N PRO A 40 -34.66 -28.93 16.63
CA PRO A 40 -35.89 -29.46 17.20
C PRO A 40 -37.12 -28.88 16.47
N LEU A 41 -37.93 -29.74 15.86
CA LEU A 41 -39.13 -29.33 15.13
C LEU A 41 -40.23 -30.40 15.23
N GLY A 42 -41.41 -30.01 15.70
CA GLY A 42 -42.58 -30.90 15.76
C GLY A 42 -42.36 -32.16 16.61
N GLY A 43 -41.56 -32.07 17.68
CA GLY A 43 -41.23 -33.21 18.55
C GLY A 43 -40.17 -34.17 17.98
N LEU A 44 -39.59 -33.85 16.83
CA LEU A 44 -38.49 -34.59 16.20
C LEU A 44 -37.20 -33.76 16.20
N LEU A 45 -36.06 -34.42 16.10
CA LEU A 45 -34.76 -33.80 15.94
C LEU A 45 -34.24 -34.05 14.52
N TYR A 46 -33.91 -32.99 13.80
CA TYR A 46 -33.35 -33.03 12.45
C TYR A 46 -31.87 -32.70 12.50
N ALA A 47 -31.00 -33.62 12.12
CA ALA A 47 -29.56 -33.46 12.20
C ALA A 47 -28.88 -33.83 10.88
N LEU A 48 -27.75 -33.19 10.60
CA LEU A 48 -26.89 -33.59 9.48
C LEU A 48 -25.85 -34.58 9.98
N HIS A 49 -25.71 -35.68 9.26
CA HIS A 49 -24.87 -36.80 9.62
C HIS A 49 -24.05 -37.27 8.41
N GLU A 50 -22.74 -37.39 8.57
CA GLU A 50 -21.83 -37.89 7.55
C GLU A 50 -21.37 -39.31 7.90
N SER A 51 -21.50 -40.26 6.98
CA SER A 51 -20.98 -41.62 7.14
C SER A 51 -20.49 -42.16 5.80
N ALA A 52 -19.28 -42.71 5.79
CA ALA A 52 -18.62 -43.23 4.58
C ALA A 52 -18.61 -42.22 3.40
N GLY A 53 -18.37 -40.93 3.70
CA GLY A 53 -18.34 -39.85 2.70
C GLY A 53 -19.72 -39.42 2.19
N GLU A 54 -20.82 -39.91 2.76
CA GLU A 54 -22.17 -39.49 2.39
C GLU A 54 -22.80 -38.62 3.49
N ILE A 55 -23.23 -37.42 3.12
CA ILE A 55 -23.93 -36.47 3.99
C ILE A 55 -25.43 -36.72 3.88
N ARG A 56 -26.07 -36.96 5.02
CA ARG A 56 -27.46 -37.37 5.15
C ARG A 56 -28.20 -36.44 6.13
N LEU A 57 -29.45 -36.15 5.84
CA LEU A 57 -30.39 -35.63 6.83
C LEU A 57 -30.95 -36.81 7.64
N VAL A 58 -30.79 -36.77 8.95
CA VAL A 58 -31.23 -37.80 9.90
C VAL A 58 -32.33 -37.22 10.78
N VAL A 59 -33.42 -37.97 10.93
CA VAL A 59 -34.55 -37.57 11.76
C VAL A 59 -34.74 -38.54 12.91
N LEU A 60 -34.61 -38.01 14.12
CA LEU A 60 -34.66 -38.76 15.35
C LEU A 60 -35.95 -38.44 16.12
N GLU A 61 -36.59 -39.47 16.63
CA GLU A 61 -37.68 -39.37 17.60
C GLU A 61 -37.08 -39.60 18.99
N ASN A 62 -37.39 -38.70 19.92
CA ASN A 62 -37.07 -38.92 21.33
C ASN A 62 -38.01 -39.99 21.89
N MET A 63 -37.46 -41.10 22.38
CA MET A 63 -38.28 -42.19 22.95
C MET A 63 -38.74 -41.91 24.38
N LEU A 64 -38.27 -40.82 24.99
CA LEU A 64 -38.85 -40.29 26.23
C LEU A 64 -40.03 -39.38 25.86
N THR A 65 -41.25 -39.79 26.22
CA THR A 65 -42.35 -38.85 26.43
C THR A 65 -41.85 -37.76 27.39
N PRO A 66 -41.86 -36.47 27.03
CA PRO A 66 -41.48 -35.44 27.97
C PRO A 66 -42.59 -35.30 29.01
N THR A 67 -42.42 -35.90 30.20
CA THR A 67 -43.15 -35.49 31.41
C THR A 67 -42.58 -34.19 31.99
N PHE A 68 -42.25 -33.24 31.12
CA PHE A 68 -41.91 -31.88 31.50
C PHE A 68 -42.70 -30.95 30.59
N PHE A 69 -43.95 -30.69 30.98
CA PHE A 69 -44.78 -29.49 30.77
C PHE A 69 -46.24 -29.84 31.14
N SER A 70 -46.49 -30.34 32.36
CA SER A 70 -47.84 -30.24 32.89
C SER A 70 -48.08 -28.77 33.26
N HIS A 71 -49.06 -28.15 32.61
CA HIS A 71 -49.61 -26.87 33.06
C HIS A 71 -49.88 -26.95 34.56
N GLY A 72 -49.16 -26.16 35.35
CA GLY A 72 -49.50 -25.96 36.75
C GLY A 72 -50.77 -25.14 36.81
N ASP A 73 -51.88 -25.80 37.13
CA ASP A 73 -53.12 -25.14 37.49
C ASP A 73 -52.88 -24.22 38.69
N LEU A 74 -53.38 -22.99 38.57
CA LEU A 74 -53.43 -22.00 39.63
C LEU A 74 -54.40 -22.48 40.71
N THR A 75 -53.91 -22.69 41.93
CA THR A 75 -54.77 -22.75 43.12
C THR A 75 -54.75 -21.42 43.87
N GLU A 76 -55.92 -21.01 44.39
CA GLU A 76 -56.31 -19.72 44.98
C GLU A 76 -55.50 -19.18 46.20
N ALA A 77 -54.33 -19.72 46.52
CA ALA A 77 -53.48 -19.20 47.60
C ALA A 77 -52.04 -18.98 47.10
N GLY A 78 -51.76 -17.78 46.59
CA GLY A 78 -50.52 -17.44 45.88
C GLY A 78 -49.24 -17.50 46.73
N ARG A 79 -48.63 -18.68 46.87
CA ARG A 79 -47.24 -18.86 47.27
C ARG A 79 -46.54 -19.90 46.40
N ARG A 80 -45.48 -19.50 45.71
CA ARG A 80 -44.49 -20.41 45.10
C ARG A 80 -43.49 -20.81 46.19
N GLU A 81 -43.43 -22.08 46.57
CA GLU A 81 -42.22 -22.62 47.19
C GLU A 81 -41.23 -23.01 46.08
N PRO A 82 -39.91 -22.74 46.24
CA PRO A 82 -38.91 -23.24 45.32
C PRO A 82 -38.79 -24.76 45.51
N ALA A 83 -39.05 -25.53 44.45
CA ALA A 83 -38.70 -26.94 44.40
C ALA A 83 -37.17 -27.08 44.47
N SER A 84 -36.66 -27.19 45.69
CA SER A 84 -35.31 -27.63 45.98
C SER A 84 -35.24 -29.15 45.85
N SER A 85 -34.06 -29.63 45.48
CA SER A 85 -33.67 -31.04 45.27
C SER A 85 -34.09 -31.68 43.94
N VAL A 86 -33.15 -31.68 42.99
CA VAL A 86 -33.00 -32.78 42.03
C VAL A 86 -32.57 -33.99 42.87
N PRO A 87 -33.29 -35.13 42.88
CA PRO A 87 -32.79 -36.33 43.53
C PRO A 87 -31.61 -36.87 42.71
N ALA A 88 -30.49 -37.12 43.38
CA ALA A 88 -29.40 -37.90 42.81
C ALA A 88 -29.93 -39.31 42.51
N MET A 89 -29.87 -39.72 41.24
CA MET A 89 -30.14 -41.11 40.85
C MET A 89 -28.98 -41.98 41.35
N ASP A 90 -29.28 -42.91 42.26
CA ASP A 90 -28.35 -43.95 42.70
C ASP A 90 -27.98 -44.89 41.53
N ALA A 91 -26.69 -45.12 41.36
CA ALA A 91 -26.07 -45.74 40.18
C ALA A 91 -26.15 -47.29 40.11
N ALA A 92 -27.19 -47.91 40.68
CA ALA A 92 -27.23 -49.37 40.82
C ALA A 92 -28.40 -50.12 40.13
N ASP A 93 -29.44 -49.43 39.63
CA ASP A 93 -30.59 -50.08 38.98
C ASP A 93 -31.18 -49.25 37.81
N ALA A 94 -30.34 -48.83 36.85
CA ALA A 94 -30.80 -48.20 35.61
C ALA A 94 -30.38 -49.04 34.39
N ASP A 95 -31.23 -50.00 34.02
CA ASP A 95 -31.25 -50.55 32.66
C ASP A 95 -31.54 -49.39 31.68
N GLU A 96 -30.54 -49.08 30.84
CA GLU A 96 -30.49 -48.18 29.67
C GLU A 96 -31.09 -46.74 29.77
N PRO A 97 -30.25 -45.69 29.88
CA PRO A 97 -30.71 -44.30 29.76
C PRO A 97 -30.88 -43.86 28.29
N GLY A 98 -32.09 -43.38 27.93
CA GLY A 98 -32.31 -42.34 26.91
C GLY A 98 -31.95 -42.65 25.45
N GLY A 99 -32.65 -43.59 24.80
CA GLY A 99 -32.45 -43.88 23.38
C GLY A 99 -33.19 -42.92 22.43
N PHE A 100 -32.50 -42.41 21.41
CA PHE A 100 -33.14 -41.80 20.24
C PHE A 100 -33.49 -42.88 19.21
N LYS A 101 -34.70 -42.84 18.64
CA LYS A 101 -35.09 -43.76 17.57
C LYS A 101 -35.02 -43.08 16.21
N LEU A 102 -34.25 -43.65 15.29
CA LEU A 102 -34.22 -43.22 13.90
C LEU A 102 -35.60 -43.41 13.26
N ARG A 103 -36.21 -42.32 12.77
CA ARG A 103 -37.47 -42.34 12.02
C ARG A 103 -37.23 -42.62 10.55
N TRP A 104 -36.32 -41.85 9.97
CA TRP A 104 -35.89 -41.97 8.58
C TRP A 104 -34.59 -41.18 8.39
N LEU A 105 -33.89 -41.48 7.30
CA LEU A 105 -32.76 -40.72 6.81
C LEU A 105 -32.92 -40.44 5.31
N GLN A 106 -32.33 -39.35 4.84
CA GLN A 106 -32.36 -38.95 3.44
C GLN A 106 -30.93 -38.56 3.02
N SER A 107 -30.40 -39.22 1.99
CA SER A 107 -29.13 -38.81 1.39
C SER A 107 -29.27 -37.45 0.72
N LEU A 108 -28.30 -36.57 0.96
CA LEU A 108 -28.26 -35.22 0.41
C LEU A 108 -27.17 -35.10 -0.66
N VAL A 109 -25.92 -35.37 -0.28
CA VAL A 109 -24.71 -35.14 -1.09
C VAL A 109 -23.60 -36.11 -0.69
N THR A 110 -22.77 -36.53 -1.64
CA THR A 110 -21.49 -37.19 -1.38
C THR A 110 -20.40 -36.15 -1.17
N ALA A 111 -19.72 -36.19 -0.02
CA ALA A 111 -18.59 -35.33 0.28
C ALA A 111 -17.35 -35.76 -0.53
N GLU A 112 -16.64 -34.79 -1.11
CA GLU A 112 -15.41 -35.04 -1.89
C GLU A 112 -14.22 -35.44 -0.99
N THR A 113 -14.24 -34.99 0.26
CA THR A 113 -13.22 -35.25 1.29
C THR A 113 -13.90 -35.74 2.56
N ASP A 114 -13.28 -36.69 3.27
CA ASP A 114 -13.72 -37.16 4.59
C ASP A 114 -13.66 -36.01 5.62
N LEU A 115 -14.64 -35.92 6.52
CA LEU A 115 -14.68 -34.95 7.63
C LEU A 115 -13.38 -34.95 8.45
N ALA A 116 -12.76 -36.12 8.66
CA ALA A 116 -11.50 -36.24 9.40
C ALA A 116 -10.31 -35.55 8.71
N MET A 117 -10.40 -35.36 7.38
CA MET A 117 -9.38 -34.72 6.55
C MET A 117 -9.77 -33.28 6.15
N GLY A 118 -10.96 -32.81 6.55
CA GLY A 118 -11.52 -31.50 6.20
C GLY A 118 -11.62 -30.54 7.41
N PRO A 119 -10.56 -29.78 7.76
CA PRO A 119 -10.51 -28.99 8.99
C PRO A 119 -11.58 -27.88 9.07
N ILE A 120 -12.10 -27.39 7.93
CA ILE A 120 -13.10 -26.32 7.91
C ILE A 120 -14.50 -26.87 8.23
N ARG A 121 -14.87 -28.02 7.64
CA ARG A 121 -16.19 -28.64 7.83
C ARG A 121 -16.36 -29.17 9.25
N SER A 122 -15.27 -29.67 9.87
CA SER A 122 -15.31 -30.25 11.23
C SER A 122 -15.65 -29.24 12.33
N VAL A 123 -15.36 -27.96 12.13
CA VAL A 123 -15.66 -26.87 13.08
C VAL A 123 -16.78 -25.94 12.59
N ALA A 124 -17.53 -26.32 11.55
CA ALA A 124 -18.53 -25.44 10.93
C ALA A 124 -19.89 -25.41 11.65
N GLY A 125 -20.22 -26.39 12.49
CA GLY A 125 -21.48 -26.42 13.25
C GLY A 125 -22.73 -26.43 12.37
N LEU A 126 -22.75 -27.28 11.35
CA LEU A 126 -23.78 -27.31 10.31
C LEU A 126 -25.12 -27.84 10.82
N SER A 127 -26.13 -26.96 10.87
CA SER A 127 -27.47 -27.28 11.36
C SER A 127 -28.52 -26.98 10.28
N PRO A 128 -29.58 -27.79 10.13
CA PRO A 128 -30.71 -27.45 9.27
C PRO A 128 -31.47 -26.21 9.77
N THR A 129 -31.97 -25.40 8.84
CA THR A 129 -32.89 -24.28 9.13
C THR A 129 -34.28 -24.61 8.56
N GLU A 130 -35.35 -24.46 9.35
CA GLU A 130 -36.73 -24.59 8.85
C GLU A 130 -37.29 -23.23 8.40
N ALA A 131 -37.95 -23.24 7.25
CA ALA A 131 -38.75 -22.11 6.78
C ALA A 131 -39.80 -22.57 5.76
N ASP A 132 -41.04 -22.10 5.91
CA ASP A 132 -42.19 -22.42 5.05
C ASP A 132 -42.35 -23.93 4.76
N GLY A 133 -42.05 -24.78 5.75
CA GLY A 133 -42.14 -26.23 5.61
C GLY A 133 -40.99 -26.88 4.82
N LEU A 134 -39.93 -26.14 4.50
CA LEU A 134 -38.70 -26.67 3.93
C LEU A 134 -37.56 -26.66 4.96
N LEU A 135 -36.72 -27.69 4.92
CA LEU A 135 -35.46 -27.76 5.66
C LEU A 135 -34.30 -27.40 4.74
N ILE A 136 -33.66 -26.28 5.01
CA ILE A 136 -32.45 -25.83 4.33
C ILE A 136 -31.24 -26.42 5.02
N CYS A 137 -30.55 -27.33 4.34
CA CYS A 137 -29.47 -28.15 4.89
C CYS A 137 -28.12 -27.69 4.31
N PRO A 138 -27.29 -26.96 5.09
CA PRO A 138 -25.94 -26.60 4.66
C PRO A 138 -25.00 -27.82 4.78
N THR A 139 -24.34 -28.22 3.70
CA THR A 139 -23.57 -29.49 3.70
C THR A 139 -22.08 -29.32 4.05
N GLY A 140 -21.49 -28.13 3.88
CA GLY A 140 -20.03 -27.97 4.01
C GLY A 140 -19.24 -28.77 2.96
N SER A 141 -19.87 -29.05 1.82
CA SER A 141 -19.24 -29.73 0.69
C SER A 141 -19.64 -29.07 -0.63
N GLY A 142 -19.61 -27.73 -0.67
CA GLY A 142 -19.90 -26.93 -1.87
C GLY A 142 -21.38 -26.85 -2.25
N ARG A 143 -22.30 -27.33 -1.39
CA ARG A 143 -23.73 -27.39 -1.69
C ARG A 143 -24.63 -27.05 -0.50
N VAL A 144 -25.80 -26.49 -0.79
CA VAL A 144 -26.94 -26.41 0.13
C VAL A 144 -28.12 -27.13 -0.50
N VAL A 145 -28.87 -27.87 0.31
CA VAL A 145 -29.97 -28.71 -0.16
C VAL A 145 -31.24 -28.37 0.61
N ALA A 146 -32.35 -28.16 -0.10
CA ALA A 146 -33.67 -28.03 0.53
C ALA A 146 -34.43 -29.35 0.49
N VAL A 147 -35.00 -29.73 1.64
CA VAL A 147 -35.78 -30.96 1.80
C VAL A 147 -37.17 -30.62 2.30
N ASP A 148 -38.20 -31.23 1.70
CA ASP A 148 -39.54 -31.27 2.29
C ASP A 148 -39.58 -32.45 3.28
N PRO A 149 -39.61 -32.20 4.60
CA PRO A 149 -39.60 -33.26 5.61
C PRO A 149 -40.90 -34.07 5.65
N LEU A 150 -42.02 -33.52 5.16
CA LEU A 150 -43.32 -34.21 5.12
C LEU A 150 -43.36 -35.21 3.96
N ARG A 151 -42.93 -34.77 2.76
CA ARG A 151 -42.90 -35.60 1.55
C ARG A 151 -41.64 -36.47 1.44
N ARG A 152 -40.60 -36.15 2.24
CA ARG A 152 -39.27 -36.79 2.20
C ARG A 152 -38.64 -36.70 0.81
N GLN A 153 -38.69 -35.50 0.24
CA GLN A 153 -38.19 -35.23 -1.11
C GLN A 153 -37.21 -34.06 -1.09
N LEU A 154 -36.16 -34.19 -1.90
CA LEU A 154 -35.27 -33.09 -2.24
C LEU A 154 -36.04 -32.13 -3.15
N VAL A 155 -36.20 -30.88 -2.71
CA VAL A 155 -36.93 -29.87 -3.47
C VAL A 155 -36.00 -29.18 -4.45
N TRP A 156 -34.83 -28.74 -3.98
CA TRP A 156 -33.78 -28.19 -4.81
C TRP A 156 -32.40 -28.39 -4.18
N SER A 157 -31.36 -28.24 -4.99
CA SER A 157 -29.97 -28.18 -4.54
C SER A 157 -29.27 -27.03 -5.22
N TYR A 158 -28.60 -26.20 -4.43
CA TYR A 158 -27.77 -25.11 -4.89
C TYR A 158 -26.29 -25.46 -4.68
N ALA A 159 -25.49 -25.30 -5.73
CA ALA A 159 -24.04 -25.49 -5.67
C ALA A 159 -23.35 -24.13 -5.71
N TYR A 160 -22.30 -23.99 -4.90
CA TYR A 160 -21.43 -22.83 -4.90
C TYR A 160 -19.98 -23.27 -5.04
N ALA A 161 -19.12 -22.36 -5.51
CA ALA A 161 -17.69 -22.60 -5.53
C ALA A 161 -17.19 -22.62 -4.08
N ALA A 162 -16.94 -23.82 -3.56
CA ALA A 162 -16.09 -23.93 -2.39
C ALA A 162 -14.71 -23.41 -2.79
N THR A 163 -14.12 -22.54 -1.97
CA THR A 163 -12.68 -22.33 -1.94
C THR A 163 -12.09 -23.64 -1.46
N ASN A 164 -12.06 -24.63 -2.36
CA ASN A 164 -11.20 -25.76 -2.18
C ASN A 164 -9.82 -25.14 -2.04
N ALA A 165 -9.18 -25.35 -0.90
CA ALA A 165 -7.76 -25.67 -0.90
C ALA A 165 -7.59 -26.96 -1.74
N SER A 166 -7.99 -26.92 -3.02
CA SER A 166 -7.56 -27.86 -4.00
C SER A 166 -6.08 -27.61 -4.03
N LEU A 167 -5.31 -28.44 -3.33
CA LEU A 167 -4.66 -29.60 -3.92
C LEU A 167 -4.37 -29.54 -5.45
N GLN A 168 -4.26 -28.37 -6.08
CA GLN A 168 -3.01 -28.05 -6.74
C GLN A 168 -1.98 -27.96 -5.61
N LEU A 169 -1.62 -29.13 -5.08
CA LEU A 169 -0.31 -29.28 -4.48
C LEU A 169 0.60 -28.92 -5.64
N ASP A 170 1.07 -27.68 -5.62
CA ASP A 170 2.20 -27.24 -6.41
C ASP A 170 3.22 -28.39 -6.33
N GLN A 171 3.86 -28.76 -7.44
CA GLN A 171 4.85 -29.84 -7.43
C GLN A 171 5.90 -29.60 -6.33
N ARG A 172 6.08 -28.33 -5.95
CA ARG A 172 6.82 -27.82 -4.79
C ARG A 172 6.24 -28.15 -3.41
N ALA A 173 4.93 -28.12 -3.19
CA ALA A 173 4.31 -28.49 -1.92
C ALA A 173 4.37 -30.01 -1.68
N MET A 174 4.19 -30.83 -2.73
CA MET A 174 4.45 -32.28 -2.64
C MET A 174 5.92 -32.60 -2.37
N PHE A 175 6.83 -31.86 -3.02
CA PHE A 175 8.26 -32.00 -2.81
C PHE A 175 8.69 -31.62 -1.38
N LEU A 176 8.07 -30.57 -0.80
CA LEU A 176 8.33 -30.15 0.60
C LEU A 176 7.80 -31.17 1.63
N ALA A 177 6.62 -31.75 1.39
CA ALA A 177 6.05 -32.78 2.24
C ALA A 177 6.90 -34.06 2.24
N GLN A 178 7.48 -34.43 1.08
CA GLN A 178 8.42 -35.54 0.97
C GLN A 178 9.75 -35.31 1.70
N MET A 179 10.27 -34.07 1.74
CA MET A 179 11.54 -33.77 2.41
C MET A 179 11.42 -33.53 3.92
N THR A 180 10.28 -33.04 4.41
CA THR A 180 10.10 -32.65 5.82
C THR A 180 9.25 -33.62 6.64
N GLY A 181 8.62 -34.60 6.00
CA GLY A 181 7.77 -35.60 6.67
C GLY A 181 6.48 -35.03 7.28
N ARG A 182 6.13 -33.77 6.98
CA ARG A 182 4.92 -33.10 7.49
C ARG A 182 3.76 -33.22 6.51
N ASN A 183 2.56 -33.33 7.07
CA ASN A 183 1.32 -33.41 6.30
C ASN A 183 1.01 -32.04 5.65
N PRO A 184 0.86 -31.94 4.32
CA PRO A 184 0.69 -30.65 3.62
C PRO A 184 -0.56 -29.85 4.02
N ALA A 185 -1.58 -30.51 4.59
CA ALA A 185 -2.82 -29.86 5.03
C ALA A 185 -2.68 -28.95 6.26
N THR A 186 -1.60 -29.07 7.05
CA THR A 186 -1.43 -28.29 8.30
C THR A 186 -0.63 -26.99 8.10
N LEU A 187 -0.40 -26.56 6.85
CA LEU A 187 0.47 -25.42 6.50
C LEU A 187 -0.30 -24.18 5.99
N THR A 188 -1.64 -24.21 5.97
CA THR A 188 -2.51 -23.14 5.47
C THR A 188 -3.33 -22.53 6.61
N ASP A 189 -3.07 -21.25 6.92
CA ASP A 189 -3.73 -20.46 7.96
C ASP A 189 -4.99 -19.76 7.38
N GLU A 190 -6.19 -20.29 7.67
CA GLU A 190 -7.42 -19.92 6.96
C GLU A 190 -8.58 -19.39 7.84
N GLU A 191 -8.53 -19.40 9.17
CA GLU A 191 -9.72 -19.03 9.98
C GLU A 191 -10.11 -17.54 9.88
N SER A 192 -9.13 -16.64 9.78
CA SER A 192 -9.38 -15.19 9.74
C SER A 192 -10.03 -14.68 8.44
N SER A 193 -10.06 -15.52 7.39
CA SER A 193 -10.67 -15.22 6.08
C SER A 193 -12.01 -15.92 5.85
N ARG A 194 -12.61 -16.50 6.90
CA ARG A 194 -13.86 -17.30 6.84
C ARG A 194 -15.03 -16.70 7.58
N TRP A 195 -16.25 -17.02 7.12
CA TRP A 195 -17.48 -16.64 7.82
C TRP A 195 -17.46 -17.24 9.22
N ILE A 196 -17.81 -16.43 10.23
CA ILE A 196 -17.89 -16.89 11.62
C ILE A 196 -19.01 -17.93 11.71
N GLU A 197 -20.15 -17.65 11.06
CA GLU A 197 -21.32 -18.53 11.03
C GLU A 197 -21.64 -18.98 9.60
N GLY A 198 -21.99 -20.26 9.47
CA GLY A 198 -22.40 -20.89 8.21
C GLY A 198 -23.89 -21.24 8.13
N LEU A 199 -24.71 -20.72 9.05
CA LEU A 199 -26.13 -21.06 9.15
C LEU A 199 -26.96 -20.30 8.10
N PRO A 200 -27.86 -20.96 7.37
CA PRO A 200 -28.79 -20.29 6.46
C PRO A 200 -29.73 -19.35 7.21
N LEU A 201 -29.77 -18.07 6.80
CA LEU A 201 -30.71 -17.08 7.30
C LEU A 201 -31.87 -16.94 6.29
N VAL A 202 -33.09 -17.29 6.70
CA VAL A 202 -34.27 -17.22 5.84
C VAL A 202 -35.14 -16.02 6.22
N VAL A 203 -35.48 -15.19 5.23
CA VAL A 203 -36.33 -14.00 5.41
C VAL A 203 -37.32 -13.92 4.27
N GLY A 204 -38.60 -14.15 4.58
CA GLY A 204 -39.64 -14.29 3.57
C GLY A 204 -39.27 -15.37 2.55
N HIS A 205 -39.35 -15.05 1.26
CA HIS A 205 -39.01 -15.97 0.16
C HIS A 205 -37.51 -16.01 -0.19
N ARG A 206 -36.61 -15.53 0.68
CA ARG A 206 -35.16 -15.44 0.39
C ARG A 206 -34.33 -16.18 1.43
N VAL A 207 -33.27 -16.82 0.96
CA VAL A 207 -32.29 -17.53 1.78
C VAL A 207 -30.92 -16.88 1.60
N LEU A 208 -30.36 -16.34 2.69
CA LEU A 208 -29.00 -15.83 2.73
C LEU A 208 -28.06 -16.94 3.23
N LEU A 209 -26.98 -17.16 2.50
CA LEU A 209 -25.98 -18.20 2.79
C LEU A 209 -24.60 -17.58 2.91
N THR A 210 -23.91 -17.90 4.01
CA THR A 210 -22.51 -17.56 4.28
C THR A 210 -21.67 -18.82 4.48
N PRO A 211 -21.54 -19.71 3.47
CA PRO A 211 -20.84 -20.97 3.67
C PRO A 211 -19.39 -20.71 4.09
N ARG A 212 -18.92 -21.33 5.19
CA ARG A 212 -17.56 -21.10 5.73
C ARG A 212 -16.44 -21.44 4.74
N GLU A 213 -16.74 -22.30 3.77
CA GLU A 213 -15.83 -22.71 2.70
C GLU A 213 -15.94 -21.85 1.43
N SER A 214 -16.75 -20.78 1.43
CA SER A 214 -16.90 -19.83 0.33
C SER A 214 -16.46 -18.44 0.77
N HIS A 215 -15.85 -17.67 -0.15
CA HIS A 215 -15.59 -16.24 0.05
C HIS A 215 -16.70 -15.37 -0.55
N GLU A 216 -17.92 -15.90 -0.67
CA GLU A 216 -19.09 -15.17 -1.17
C GLU A 216 -20.26 -15.26 -0.19
N LEU A 217 -21.09 -14.22 -0.17
CA LEU A 217 -22.45 -14.19 0.39
C LEU A 217 -23.42 -14.47 -0.77
N HIS A 218 -24.32 -15.42 -0.59
CA HIS A 218 -25.31 -15.80 -1.60
C HIS A 218 -26.73 -15.50 -1.13
N CYS A 219 -27.57 -14.99 -2.02
CA CYS A 219 -29.01 -14.85 -1.80
C CYS A 219 -29.77 -15.71 -2.82
N LEU A 220 -30.56 -16.66 -2.32
CA LEU A 220 -31.36 -17.57 -3.13
C LEU A 220 -32.85 -17.31 -2.95
N ASP A 221 -33.64 -17.71 -3.93
CA ASP A 221 -35.07 -17.89 -3.79
C ASP A 221 -35.36 -19.17 -2.99
N LEU A 222 -36.19 -19.06 -1.94
CA LEU A 222 -36.50 -20.17 -1.03
C LEU A 222 -37.24 -21.32 -1.73
N ALA A 223 -38.13 -21.02 -2.66
CA ALA A 223 -38.97 -22.03 -3.30
C ALA A 223 -38.21 -22.85 -4.36
N SER A 224 -37.32 -22.19 -5.12
CA SER A 224 -36.63 -22.79 -6.27
C SER A 224 -35.14 -23.06 -6.06
N GLY A 225 -34.51 -22.45 -5.05
CA GLY A 225 -33.05 -22.49 -4.85
C GLY A 225 -32.27 -21.68 -5.89
N LYS A 226 -32.96 -20.90 -6.74
CA LYS A 226 -32.32 -20.09 -7.77
C LYS A 226 -31.54 -18.93 -7.14
N LEU A 227 -30.31 -18.73 -7.60
CA LEU A 227 -29.51 -17.56 -7.23
C LEU A 227 -30.19 -16.27 -7.69
N LEU A 228 -30.46 -15.36 -6.75
CA LEU A 228 -30.99 -14.03 -7.01
C LEU A 228 -29.84 -13.03 -7.17
N TRP A 229 -28.91 -13.03 -6.23
CA TRP A 229 -27.68 -12.25 -6.30
C TRP A 229 -26.60 -12.87 -5.40
N LYS A 230 -25.34 -12.49 -5.63
CA LYS A 230 -24.22 -12.84 -4.76
C LYS A 230 -23.23 -11.68 -4.64
N LYS A 231 -22.46 -11.67 -3.56
CA LYS A 231 -21.47 -10.63 -3.26
C LYS A 231 -20.19 -11.26 -2.70
N PRO A 232 -18.99 -10.74 -3.04
CA PRO A 232 -17.77 -11.13 -2.34
C PRO A 232 -17.86 -10.85 -0.84
N ARG A 233 -17.29 -11.73 -0.02
CA ARG A 233 -17.22 -11.61 1.44
C ARG A 233 -16.41 -10.42 1.89
N GLU A 234 -15.29 -10.12 1.22
CA GLU A 234 -14.34 -9.09 1.67
C GLU A 234 -13.93 -9.33 3.15
N ASP A 235 -13.99 -8.29 3.99
CA ASP A 235 -13.73 -8.35 5.44
C ASP A 235 -15.01 -8.54 6.29
N TRP A 236 -16.16 -8.86 5.67
CA TRP A 236 -17.41 -9.14 6.38
C TRP A 236 -17.28 -10.48 7.10
N LEU A 237 -17.57 -10.53 8.39
CA LEU A 237 -17.41 -11.72 9.23
C LEU A 237 -18.72 -12.49 9.41
N SER A 238 -19.85 -11.79 9.46
CA SER A 238 -21.19 -12.37 9.65
C SER A 238 -22.30 -11.51 9.04
N VAL A 239 -23.48 -12.13 8.90
CA VAL A 239 -24.75 -11.44 8.61
C VAL A 239 -25.53 -11.40 9.92
N ALA A 240 -25.70 -10.21 10.51
CA ALA A 240 -26.34 -10.09 11.83
C ALA A 240 -27.88 -10.19 11.79
N GLY A 241 -28.48 -10.01 10.60
CA GLY A 241 -29.91 -10.10 10.42
C GLY A 241 -30.42 -9.23 9.26
N VAL A 242 -31.74 -9.17 9.13
CA VAL A 242 -32.42 -8.33 8.14
C VAL A 242 -33.44 -7.44 8.82
N VAL A 243 -33.42 -6.14 8.51
CA VAL A 243 -34.38 -5.15 8.98
C VAL A 243 -34.86 -4.30 7.81
N ARG A 244 -36.18 -4.14 7.64
CA ARG A 244 -36.77 -3.29 6.58
C ARG A 244 -36.15 -3.50 5.18
N GLU A 245 -36.05 -4.76 4.74
CA GLU A 245 -35.41 -5.15 3.46
C GLU A 245 -33.90 -4.84 3.36
N GLN A 246 -33.22 -4.60 4.48
CA GLN A 246 -31.78 -4.36 4.56
C GLN A 246 -31.07 -5.49 5.30
N VAL A 247 -30.09 -6.10 4.67
CA VAL A 247 -29.21 -7.12 5.24
C VAL A 247 -28.03 -6.46 5.94
N LEU A 248 -27.88 -6.70 7.23
CA LEU A 248 -26.80 -6.13 8.04
C LEU A 248 -25.56 -7.01 7.98
N LEU A 249 -24.48 -6.45 7.44
CA LEU A 249 -23.16 -7.07 7.36
C LEU A 249 -22.29 -6.50 8.47
N VAL A 250 -21.68 -7.38 9.26
CA VAL A 250 -20.76 -7.00 10.34
C VAL A 250 -19.38 -7.52 10.00
N GLY A 251 -18.45 -6.60 9.77
CA GLY A 251 -17.06 -6.87 9.43
C GLY A 251 -16.15 -6.78 10.64
N ARG A 252 -14.84 -6.91 10.43
CA ARG A 252 -13.88 -6.87 11.54
C ARG A 252 -13.96 -5.56 12.32
N ASN A 253 -13.97 -4.43 11.62
CA ASN A 253 -13.92 -3.08 12.20
C ASN A 253 -15.02 -2.14 11.64
N ARG A 254 -16.07 -2.70 11.02
CA ARG A 254 -17.12 -1.90 10.37
C ARG A 254 -18.45 -2.64 10.27
N VAL A 255 -19.55 -1.88 10.13
CA VAL A 255 -20.90 -2.38 9.87
C VAL A 255 -21.46 -1.69 8.62
N MET A 256 -22.23 -2.42 7.82
CA MET A 256 -22.91 -1.91 6.61
C MET A 256 -24.26 -2.58 6.43
N ALA A 257 -25.18 -1.90 5.74
CA ALA A 257 -26.40 -2.50 5.24
C ALA A 257 -26.37 -2.63 3.71
N VAL A 258 -26.82 -3.78 3.20
CA VAL A 258 -27.06 -4.00 1.77
C VAL A 258 -28.53 -4.33 1.52
N SER A 259 -29.04 -4.04 0.33
CA SER A 259 -30.41 -4.35 -0.06
C SER A 259 -30.62 -5.87 -0.08
N LEU A 260 -31.68 -6.36 0.56
CA LEU A 260 -32.09 -7.76 0.46
C LEU A 260 -32.48 -8.12 -0.98
N GLN A 261 -32.99 -7.16 -1.74
CA GLN A 261 -33.46 -7.38 -3.10
C GLN A 261 -32.32 -7.56 -4.10
N GLU A 262 -31.28 -6.71 -4.00
CA GLU A 262 -30.23 -6.56 -5.03
C GLU A 262 -28.80 -6.79 -4.53
N GLY A 263 -28.56 -6.84 -3.21
CA GLY A 263 -27.23 -6.99 -2.63
C GLY A 263 -26.35 -5.73 -2.71
N GLN A 264 -26.92 -4.59 -3.11
CA GLN A 264 -26.22 -3.31 -3.23
C GLN A 264 -26.18 -2.54 -1.89
N PRO A 265 -25.12 -1.77 -1.59
CA PRO A 265 -25.05 -0.95 -0.38
C PRO A 265 -26.22 0.03 -0.26
N VAL A 266 -26.85 0.08 0.91
CA VAL A 266 -27.95 1.02 1.21
C VAL A 266 -27.42 2.25 1.96
N TRP A 267 -26.45 2.05 2.85
CA TRP A 267 -25.81 3.17 3.55
C TRP A 267 -24.73 3.78 2.66
N ARG A 268 -24.61 5.12 2.70
CA ARG A 268 -23.60 5.85 1.95
C ARG A 268 -22.17 5.54 2.43
N GLN A 269 -22.01 5.25 3.72
CA GLN A 269 -20.73 4.94 4.37
C GLN A 269 -20.92 3.82 5.40
N SER A 270 -19.87 3.03 5.63
CA SER A 270 -19.87 2.03 6.69
C SER A 270 -19.69 2.69 8.06
N THR A 271 -20.34 2.14 9.06
CA THR A 271 -20.17 2.55 10.46
C THR A 271 -18.91 1.91 11.01
N MET A 272 -17.91 2.70 11.39
CA MET A 272 -16.66 2.17 11.93
C MET A 272 -16.84 1.71 13.39
N ILE A 273 -16.29 0.55 13.71
CA ILE A 273 -16.30 -0.03 15.06
C ILE A 273 -14.90 -0.49 15.44
N THR A 274 -14.61 -0.54 16.73
CA THR A 274 -13.50 -1.34 17.28
C THR A 274 -13.66 -2.80 16.80
N PRO A 275 -12.57 -3.60 16.70
CA PRO A 275 -12.71 -4.99 16.34
C PRO A 275 -13.82 -5.73 17.10
N GLN A 276 -14.74 -6.38 16.38
CA GLN A 276 -15.82 -7.12 17.02
C GLN A 276 -15.29 -8.40 17.69
N VAL A 277 -15.89 -8.78 18.82
CA VAL A 277 -15.58 -10.02 19.54
C VAL A 277 -16.87 -10.76 19.83
N GLY A 278 -16.97 -12.01 19.36
CA GLY A 278 -18.21 -12.79 19.48
C GLY A 278 -19.26 -12.41 18.44
N THR A 279 -20.50 -12.82 18.70
CA THR A 279 -21.61 -12.70 17.74
C THR A 279 -22.47 -11.47 18.04
N PRO A 280 -22.71 -10.58 17.06
CA PRO A 280 -23.61 -9.43 17.23
C PRO A 280 -25.08 -9.86 17.20
N VAL A 281 -25.98 -9.02 17.73
CA VAL A 281 -27.41 -9.31 17.73
C VAL A 281 -28.25 -8.13 17.25
N LEU A 282 -29.18 -8.42 16.35
CA LEU A 282 -30.21 -7.47 15.92
C LEU A 282 -31.44 -7.58 16.83
N ALA A 283 -31.81 -6.47 17.48
CA ALA A 283 -32.97 -6.38 18.36
C ALA A 283 -33.87 -5.21 17.93
N GLY A 284 -34.90 -5.51 17.14
CA GLY A 284 -35.76 -4.48 16.53
C GLY A 284 -34.98 -3.73 15.46
N ASP A 285 -34.98 -2.40 15.53
CA ASP A 285 -34.25 -1.52 14.62
C ASP A 285 -32.82 -1.17 15.11
N VAL A 286 -32.30 -1.90 16.12
CA VAL A 286 -30.97 -1.65 16.70
C VAL A 286 -30.09 -2.89 16.64
N LEU A 287 -28.89 -2.73 16.10
CA LEU A 287 -27.83 -3.74 16.11
C LEU A 287 -26.89 -3.49 17.30
N TYR A 288 -26.71 -4.51 18.13
CA TYR A 288 -25.73 -4.50 19.21
C TYR A 288 -24.50 -5.30 18.81
N VAL A 289 -23.34 -4.67 18.87
CA VAL A 289 -22.07 -5.29 18.50
C VAL A 289 -21.13 -5.31 19.72
N PRO A 290 -20.71 -6.50 20.17
CA PRO A 290 -19.70 -6.66 21.20
C PRO A 290 -18.29 -6.40 20.64
N LEU A 291 -17.47 -5.65 21.38
CA LEU A 291 -16.19 -5.11 20.92
C LEU A 291 -15.02 -5.56 21.80
N GLU A 292 -13.81 -5.62 21.21
CA GLU A 292 -12.56 -6.03 21.87
C GLU A 292 -12.18 -5.13 23.05
N ASN A 293 -12.56 -3.86 23.03
CA ASN A 293 -12.26 -2.89 24.07
C ASN A 293 -13.19 -2.95 25.29
N GLN A 294 -13.83 -4.10 25.57
CA GLN A 294 -14.79 -4.28 26.68
C GLN A 294 -16.02 -3.34 26.57
N GLU A 295 -16.53 -3.13 25.35
CA GLU A 295 -17.73 -2.33 25.10
C GLU A 295 -18.77 -3.07 24.27
N ILE A 296 -20.05 -2.70 24.41
CA ILE A 296 -21.12 -2.96 23.44
C ILE A 296 -21.47 -1.64 22.77
N VAL A 297 -21.43 -1.61 21.44
CA VAL A 297 -21.94 -0.49 20.66
C VAL A 297 -23.34 -0.80 20.13
N ALA A 298 -24.25 0.16 20.26
CA ALA A 298 -25.56 0.12 19.65
C ALA A 298 -25.56 0.97 18.37
N ILE A 299 -26.03 0.40 17.27
CA ILE A 299 -26.06 1.00 15.94
C ILE A 299 -27.50 0.96 15.43
N ASP A 300 -27.98 2.08 14.89
CA ASP A 300 -29.25 2.14 14.17
C ASP A 300 -29.16 1.26 12.93
N ALA A 301 -29.97 0.20 12.90
CA ALA A 301 -29.91 -0.80 11.84
C ALA A 301 -30.54 -0.31 10.52
N VAL A 302 -31.23 0.83 10.53
CA VAL A 302 -31.82 1.46 9.33
C VAL A 302 -30.88 2.50 8.74
N THR A 303 -30.22 3.30 9.59
CA THR A 303 -29.40 4.46 9.17
C THR A 303 -27.90 4.26 9.29
N GLY A 304 -27.44 3.27 10.04
CA GLY A 304 -26.02 3.03 10.33
C GLY A 304 -25.42 3.99 11.35
N ARG A 305 -26.21 4.79 12.06
CA ARG A 305 -25.68 5.75 13.04
C ARG A 305 -25.36 5.06 14.36
N HIS A 306 -24.26 5.47 15.00
CA HIS A 306 -24.03 5.10 16.40
C HIS A 306 -25.13 5.70 17.27
N LEU A 307 -25.76 4.86 18.09
CA LEU A 307 -26.81 5.27 19.03
C LEU A 307 -26.26 5.41 20.45
N ALA A 308 -25.44 4.45 20.89
CA ALA A 308 -24.88 4.43 22.23
C ALA A 308 -23.67 3.49 22.32
N ARG A 309 -22.89 3.64 23.39
CA ARG A 309 -21.87 2.69 23.84
C ARG A 309 -22.06 2.39 25.31
N ALA A 310 -21.80 1.16 25.70
CA ALA A 310 -21.83 0.71 27.08
C ALA A 310 -20.56 -0.08 27.38
N ALA A 311 -19.79 0.37 28.38
CA ALA A 311 -18.69 -0.42 28.92
C ALA A 311 -19.24 -1.64 29.66
N ILE A 312 -18.56 -2.77 29.48
CA ILE A 312 -18.78 -4.02 30.20
C ILE A 312 -17.82 -4.03 31.39
N ASP A 313 -18.23 -4.64 32.51
CA ASP A 313 -17.35 -4.87 33.65
C ASP A 313 -16.10 -5.66 33.19
N PRO A 314 -14.87 -5.16 33.41
CA PRO A 314 -13.64 -5.85 33.03
C PRO A 314 -13.51 -7.27 33.59
N ALA A 315 -14.22 -7.59 34.67
CA ALA A 315 -14.27 -8.93 35.26
C ALA A 315 -15.13 -9.93 34.47
N CYS A 316 -15.92 -9.48 33.50
CA CYS A 316 -16.70 -10.33 32.60
C CYS A 316 -16.02 -10.43 31.23
N ALA A 317 -15.95 -11.63 30.65
CA ALA A 317 -15.51 -11.77 29.27
C ALA A 317 -16.60 -11.33 28.27
N VAL A 318 -16.20 -10.52 27.29
CA VAL A 318 -17.06 -10.22 26.12
C VAL A 318 -17.25 -11.48 25.29
N GLY A 319 -18.46 -11.67 24.77
CA GLY A 319 -18.74 -12.80 23.88
C GLY A 319 -20.06 -12.67 23.12
N ASN A 320 -20.73 -13.79 22.91
CA ASN A 320 -21.88 -13.87 22.00
C ASN A 320 -23.12 -13.21 22.60
N LEU A 321 -23.74 -12.30 21.85
CA LEU A 321 -25.00 -11.67 22.25
C LEU A 321 -26.20 -12.45 21.73
N VAL A 322 -27.22 -12.58 22.57
CA VAL A 322 -28.52 -13.16 22.25
C VAL A 322 -29.62 -12.29 22.84
N ARG A 323 -30.71 -12.11 22.09
CA ARG A 323 -31.92 -11.47 22.59
C ARG A 323 -32.82 -12.51 23.24
N ALA A 324 -33.22 -12.28 24.48
CA ALA A 324 -34.17 -13.12 25.22
C ALA A 324 -35.34 -12.25 25.74
N GLY A 325 -36.43 -12.19 24.96
CA GLY A 325 -37.55 -11.30 25.26
C GLY A 325 -37.15 -9.82 25.22
N ASP A 326 -37.33 -9.12 26.34
CA ASP A 326 -36.95 -7.72 26.55
C ASP A 326 -35.53 -7.54 27.11
N HIS A 327 -34.81 -8.65 27.31
CA HIS A 327 -33.44 -8.64 27.80
C HIS A 327 -32.44 -8.91 26.69
N LEU A 328 -31.28 -8.26 26.81
CA LEU A 328 -30.07 -8.63 26.08
C LEU A 328 -29.25 -9.55 26.99
N VAL A 329 -28.77 -10.67 26.46
CA VAL A 329 -27.96 -11.65 27.18
C VAL A 329 -26.63 -11.80 26.47
N MET A 330 -25.53 -11.82 27.22
CA MET A 330 -24.19 -12.05 26.69
C MET A 330 -23.61 -13.33 27.30
N GLN A 331 -23.09 -14.20 26.44
CA GLN A 331 -22.34 -15.39 26.83
C GLN A 331 -20.85 -15.13 26.61
N GLY A 332 -20.11 -14.92 27.70
CA GLY A 332 -18.65 -14.87 27.71
C GLY A 332 -18.03 -16.26 27.88
N ILE A 333 -16.70 -16.35 27.86
CA ILE A 333 -15.99 -17.62 28.13
C ILE A 333 -16.12 -18.06 29.59
N ASP A 334 -16.42 -17.13 30.50
CA ASP A 334 -16.43 -17.28 31.95
C ASP A 334 -17.83 -17.23 32.58
N GLY A 335 -18.88 -16.88 31.81
CA GLY A 335 -20.23 -16.80 32.34
C GLY A 335 -21.27 -16.20 31.39
N VAL A 336 -22.46 -15.93 31.95
CA VAL A 336 -23.60 -15.33 31.24
C VAL A 336 -24.05 -14.06 31.98
N THR A 337 -24.11 -12.94 31.24
CA THR A 337 -24.51 -11.62 31.74
C THR A 337 -25.85 -11.21 31.14
N VAL A 338 -26.78 -10.73 31.98
CA VAL A 338 -28.12 -10.29 31.54
C VAL A 338 -28.27 -8.79 31.73
N PHE A 339 -28.53 -8.06 30.66
CA PHE A 339 -28.78 -6.62 30.68
C PHE A 339 -30.26 -6.31 30.94
N GLN A 340 -30.52 -5.21 31.65
CA GLN A 340 -31.88 -4.75 31.95
C GLN A 340 -32.58 -4.21 30.69
N GLY A 341 -33.88 -4.52 30.55
CA GLY A 341 -34.71 -4.03 29.44
C GLY A 341 -35.11 -2.55 29.56
N VAL A 342 -35.64 -1.98 28.48
CA VAL A 342 -35.97 -0.54 28.36
C VAL A 342 -37.21 -0.13 29.16
N GLY A 343 -38.22 -1.00 29.30
CA GLY A 343 -39.48 -0.68 29.98
C GLY A 343 -39.32 -0.19 31.43
N PRO A 344 -38.53 -0.87 32.29
CA PRO A 344 -38.21 -0.38 33.63
C PRO A 344 -37.52 1.00 33.64
N LEU A 345 -36.67 1.30 32.65
CA LEU A 345 -36.00 2.60 32.53
C LEU A 345 -36.97 3.72 32.12
N GLU A 346 -37.97 3.40 31.29
CA GLU A 346 -39.03 4.36 30.93
C GLU A 346 -39.92 4.70 32.11
N ALA A 347 -40.36 3.68 32.86
CA ALA A 347 -41.12 3.89 34.09
C ALA A 347 -40.31 4.74 35.09
N LYS A 348 -39.01 4.47 35.20
CA LYS A 348 -38.12 5.26 36.05
C LYS A 348 -37.95 6.70 35.57
N SER A 349 -37.86 6.92 34.26
CA SER A 349 -37.80 8.27 33.68
C SER A 349 -39.07 9.07 33.99
N GLN A 350 -40.25 8.45 33.85
CA GLN A 350 -41.53 9.10 34.17
C GLN A 350 -41.64 9.44 35.66
N GLU A 351 -41.22 8.53 36.54
CA GLU A 351 -41.17 8.76 37.99
C GLU A 351 -40.25 9.96 38.32
N LEU A 352 -39.05 10.01 37.76
CA LEU A 352 -38.09 11.10 37.98
C LEU A 352 -38.56 12.44 37.42
N LEU A 353 -39.37 12.43 36.36
CA LEU A 353 -39.95 13.65 35.77
C LEU A 353 -41.12 14.23 36.59
N ALA A 354 -41.72 13.44 37.49
CA ALA A 354 -42.90 13.84 38.24
C ALA A 354 -42.61 14.80 39.41
N ALA A 355 -41.37 14.84 39.91
CA ALA A 355 -40.94 15.73 40.98
C ALA A 355 -39.90 16.74 40.47
N ASP A 356 -40.04 18.02 40.85
CA ASP A 356 -39.21 19.12 40.33
C ASP A 356 -37.72 18.99 40.73
N ASP A 357 -37.42 18.37 41.87
CA ASP A 357 -36.06 18.11 42.37
C ASP A 357 -35.34 17.00 41.59
N THR A 358 -36.07 16.01 41.06
CA THR A 358 -35.51 14.92 40.24
C THR A 358 -35.68 15.13 38.74
N LYS A 359 -36.41 16.16 38.34
CA LYS A 359 -36.74 16.47 36.95
C LYS A 359 -35.52 16.60 36.03
N PRO A 360 -34.37 17.20 36.42
CA PRO A 360 -33.17 17.19 35.58
C PRO A 360 -32.68 15.77 35.29
N ARG A 361 -32.72 14.86 36.27
CA ARG A 361 -32.35 13.44 36.09
C ARG A 361 -33.39 12.68 35.24
N GLY A 362 -34.66 13.03 35.36
CA GLY A 362 -35.72 12.49 34.52
C GLY A 362 -35.58 12.88 33.05
N LEU A 363 -35.25 14.15 32.80
CA LEU A 363 -34.96 14.69 31.45
C LEU A 363 -33.71 14.03 30.86
N ALA A 364 -32.66 13.87 31.65
CA ALA A 364 -31.45 13.15 31.28
C ALA A 364 -31.74 11.72 30.79
N LEU A 365 -32.45 10.94 31.61
CA LEU A 365 -32.80 9.56 31.29
C LEU A 365 -33.71 9.49 30.05
N ARG A 366 -34.69 10.39 29.92
CA ARG A 366 -35.55 10.46 28.74
C ARG A 366 -34.78 10.85 27.48
N GLY A 367 -33.85 11.79 27.60
CA GLY A 367 -32.97 12.24 26.52
C GLY A 367 -32.11 11.10 26.00
N ALA A 368 -31.46 10.36 26.90
CA ALA A 368 -30.68 9.17 26.55
C ALA A 368 -31.54 8.09 25.87
N LEU A 369 -32.75 7.83 26.36
CA LEU A 369 -33.68 6.88 25.76
C LEU A 369 -34.17 7.31 24.37
N ARG A 370 -34.37 8.61 24.16
CA ARG A 370 -34.75 9.18 22.85
C ARG A 370 -33.62 9.10 21.84
N LEU A 371 -32.39 9.41 22.24
CA LEU A 371 -31.19 9.20 21.42
C LEU A 371 -31.06 7.74 21.01
N PHE A 372 -31.21 6.82 21.97
CA PHE A 372 -31.17 5.39 21.74
C PHE A 372 -32.24 4.91 20.73
N ARG A 373 -33.35 5.63 20.58
CA ARG A 373 -34.42 5.31 19.61
C ARG A 373 -34.30 6.07 18.28
N GLY A 374 -33.19 6.77 18.06
CA GLY A 374 -32.99 7.59 16.86
C GLY A 374 -33.76 8.92 16.84
N ALA A 375 -34.45 9.28 17.94
CA ALA A 375 -35.13 10.57 18.09
C ALA A 375 -34.12 11.65 18.51
N THR A 376 -33.13 11.90 17.65
CA THR A 376 -31.93 12.69 17.98
C THR A 376 -32.26 14.10 18.47
N ASP A 377 -33.17 14.80 17.79
CA ASP A 377 -33.52 16.18 18.11
C ASP A 377 -34.23 16.31 19.47
N ALA A 378 -35.22 15.44 19.71
CA ALA A 378 -35.95 15.42 20.97
C ALA A 378 -35.08 14.93 22.14
N GLY A 379 -34.11 14.06 21.86
CA GLY A 379 -33.11 13.61 22.83
C GLY A 379 -32.12 14.71 23.18
N PHE A 380 -31.62 15.43 22.17
CA PHE A 380 -30.72 16.58 22.33
C PHE A 380 -31.38 17.69 23.16
N GLU A 381 -32.64 18.06 22.88
CA GLU A 381 -33.36 19.07 23.65
C GLU A 381 -33.56 18.67 25.12
N ASP A 382 -33.90 17.40 25.40
CA ASP A 382 -34.04 16.90 26.77
C ASP A 382 -32.72 16.97 27.54
N LEU A 383 -31.60 16.59 26.91
CA LEU A 383 -30.28 16.67 27.53
C LEU A 383 -29.83 18.12 27.76
N LYS A 384 -30.09 19.01 26.80
CA LYS A 384 -29.80 20.44 26.92
C LYS A 384 -30.54 21.07 28.10
N ASN A 385 -31.83 20.72 28.26
CA ASN A 385 -32.63 21.20 29.39
C ASN A 385 -32.18 20.59 30.72
N SER A 386 -31.83 19.29 30.74
CA SER A 386 -31.26 18.63 31.92
C SER A 386 -29.97 19.32 32.39
N ALA A 387 -29.05 19.62 31.47
CA ALA A 387 -27.77 20.27 31.79
C ALA A 387 -27.93 21.70 32.32
N ARG A 388 -28.94 22.44 31.86
CA ARG A 388 -29.25 23.80 32.34
C ARG A 388 -29.65 23.82 33.82
N ASP A 389 -30.35 22.79 34.27
CA ASP A 389 -31.01 22.74 35.59
C ASP A 389 -30.23 21.89 36.61
N GLY A 390 -28.93 21.68 36.42
CA GLY A 390 -28.08 20.92 37.36
C GLY A 390 -28.12 19.40 37.19
N GLY A 391 -28.21 18.93 35.93
CA GLY A 391 -28.10 17.51 35.57
C GLY A 391 -26.80 16.84 36.05
N ASP A 392 -26.78 15.51 36.04
CA ASP A 392 -25.63 14.74 36.51
C ASP A 392 -24.47 14.73 35.51
N LEU A 393 -23.26 14.41 36.00
CA LEU A 393 -22.04 14.39 35.19
C LEU A 393 -22.17 13.46 33.97
N ARG A 394 -22.88 12.33 34.11
CA ARG A 394 -23.09 11.37 33.03
C ARG A 394 -23.90 11.97 31.88
N SER A 395 -24.94 12.76 32.18
CA SER A 395 -25.78 13.39 31.15
C SER A 395 -25.10 14.58 30.49
N GLN A 396 -24.26 15.30 31.24
CA GLN A 396 -23.39 16.32 30.67
C GLN A 396 -22.40 15.71 29.66
N GLN A 397 -21.78 14.57 29.99
CA GLN A 397 -20.89 13.86 29.06
C GLN A 397 -21.62 13.37 27.81
N LEU A 398 -22.86 12.87 27.96
CA LEU A 398 -23.69 12.47 26.83
C LEU A 398 -24.06 13.67 25.95
N LEU A 399 -24.44 14.82 26.54
CA LEU A 399 -24.72 16.05 25.80
C LEU A 399 -23.49 16.53 25.01
N ILE A 400 -22.30 16.52 25.63
CA ILE A 400 -21.04 16.87 24.96
C ILE A 400 -20.83 15.96 23.74
N SER A 401 -20.99 14.64 23.89
CA SER A 401 -20.83 13.70 22.76
C SER A 401 -21.80 14.00 21.61
N VAL A 402 -23.07 14.30 21.92
CA VAL A 402 -24.10 14.62 20.91
C VAL A 402 -23.79 15.93 20.20
N ILE A 403 -23.35 16.97 20.92
CA ILE A 403 -22.98 18.25 20.29
C ILE A 403 -21.77 18.06 19.39
N LEU A 404 -20.75 17.36 19.86
CA LEU A 404 -19.57 17.08 19.05
C LEU A 404 -20.00 16.35 17.77
N ASP A 405 -20.77 15.26 17.85
CA ASP A 405 -21.17 14.48 16.67
C ASP A 405 -22.12 15.27 15.75
N GLY A 406 -22.93 16.14 16.34
CA GLY A 406 -23.75 17.13 15.65
C GLY A 406 -22.92 18.12 14.82
N LEU A 407 -21.83 18.66 15.36
CA LEU A 407 -20.94 19.58 14.63
C LEU A 407 -20.32 18.94 13.37
N GLN A 408 -20.11 17.63 13.37
CA GLN A 408 -19.63 16.90 12.20
C GLN A 408 -20.72 16.61 11.17
N SER A 409 -21.95 16.32 11.63
CA SER A 409 -23.04 15.88 10.76
C SER A 409 -23.93 17.01 10.23
N ASP A 410 -24.16 18.04 11.02
CA ASP A 410 -24.97 19.22 10.68
C ASP A 410 -24.42 20.46 11.41
N PHE A 411 -23.35 21.03 10.85
CA PHE A 411 -22.60 22.10 11.49
C PHE A 411 -23.46 23.30 11.93
N GLU A 412 -24.42 23.76 11.11
CA GLU A 412 -25.23 24.95 11.43
C GLU A 412 -26.14 24.73 12.60
N LYS A 413 -26.79 23.56 12.64
CA LYS A 413 -27.72 23.24 13.70
C LYS A 413 -27.04 23.19 15.06
N TYR A 414 -25.80 22.70 15.09
CA TYR A 414 -25.05 22.47 16.31
C TYR A 414 -24.02 23.56 16.64
N ARG A 415 -23.80 24.55 15.77
CA ARG A 415 -22.85 25.65 15.98
C ARG A 415 -23.09 26.38 17.29
N ASP A 416 -24.29 26.89 17.50
CA ASP A 416 -24.67 27.65 18.71
C ASP A 416 -24.52 26.82 20.00
N ALA A 417 -24.78 25.50 19.91
CA ALA A 417 -24.59 24.58 21.02
C ALA A 417 -23.11 24.27 21.26
N GLY A 418 -22.32 24.20 20.18
CA GLY A 418 -20.87 24.07 20.18
C GLY A 418 -20.19 25.25 20.86
N ASP A 419 -20.57 26.49 20.53
CA ASP A 419 -20.02 27.71 21.14
C ASP A 419 -20.24 27.73 22.67
N ARG A 420 -21.31 27.10 23.15
CA ARG A 420 -21.59 26.95 24.58
C ARG A 420 -20.80 25.83 25.25
N LEU A 421 -20.15 24.94 24.50
CA LEU A 421 -19.31 23.88 25.08
C LEU A 421 -18.14 24.43 25.91
N GLU A 422 -17.69 25.64 25.60
CA GLU A 422 -16.64 26.32 26.37
C GLU A 422 -17.05 26.61 27.83
N GLN A 423 -18.35 26.56 28.14
CA GLN A 423 -18.88 26.70 29.49
C GLN A 423 -18.76 25.42 30.31
N PHE A 424 -18.50 24.27 29.67
CA PHE A 424 -18.32 22.99 30.32
C PHE A 424 -16.83 22.66 30.52
N HIS A 425 -16.52 21.85 31.54
CA HIS A 425 -15.18 21.26 31.68
C HIS A 425 -14.99 20.16 30.64
N LEU A 426 -14.43 20.51 29.50
CA LEU A 426 -14.00 19.56 28.49
C LEU A 426 -12.68 18.92 28.91
N THR A 427 -12.56 17.60 28.72
CA THR A 427 -11.24 16.95 28.73
C THR A 427 -10.37 17.51 27.59
N PRO A 428 -9.02 17.47 27.69
CA PRO A 428 -8.14 17.91 26.60
C PRO A 428 -8.50 17.28 25.25
N ARG A 429 -8.87 15.99 25.25
CA ARG A 429 -9.35 15.27 24.07
C ARG A 429 -10.65 15.86 23.50
N GLN A 430 -11.66 16.11 24.33
CA GLN A 430 -12.93 16.70 23.88
C GLN A 430 -12.74 18.12 23.35
N GLN A 431 -11.86 18.90 23.98
CA GLN A 431 -11.54 20.25 23.52
C GLN A 431 -10.85 20.22 22.15
N GLY A 432 -9.92 19.29 21.93
CA GLY A 432 -9.29 19.10 20.62
C GLY A 432 -10.29 18.71 19.52
N ILE A 433 -11.18 17.75 19.80
CA ILE A 433 -12.24 17.34 18.85
C ILE A 433 -13.19 18.50 18.53
N TYR A 434 -13.60 19.27 19.54
CA TYR A 434 -14.44 20.46 19.35
C TYR A 434 -13.79 21.47 18.41
N LEU A 435 -12.57 21.91 18.70
CA LEU A 435 -11.87 22.94 17.93
C LEU A 435 -11.58 22.49 16.51
N GLN A 436 -11.29 21.20 16.31
CA GLN A 436 -11.12 20.63 14.98
C GLN A 436 -12.43 20.67 14.17
N ARG A 437 -13.54 20.17 14.74
CA ARG A 437 -14.86 20.17 14.07
C ARG A 437 -15.34 21.60 13.79
N LEU A 438 -15.05 22.54 14.71
CA LEU A 438 -15.29 23.96 14.53
C LEU A 438 -14.49 24.54 13.35
N ALA A 439 -13.17 24.31 13.32
CA ALA A 439 -12.30 24.82 12.26
C ALA A 439 -12.70 24.28 10.88
N SER A 440 -12.92 22.98 10.76
CA SER A 440 -13.36 22.36 9.50
C SER A 440 -14.73 22.84 9.04
N GLY A 441 -15.70 22.98 9.97
CA GLY A 441 -17.04 23.49 9.65
C GLY A 441 -17.05 24.94 9.17
N LEU A 442 -16.22 25.80 9.78
CA LEU A 442 -16.02 27.20 9.35
C LEU A 442 -15.33 27.27 7.98
N ALA A 443 -14.27 26.49 7.77
CA ALA A 443 -13.52 26.45 6.51
C ALA A 443 -14.39 25.98 5.33
N ALA A 444 -15.29 25.01 5.56
CA ALA A 444 -16.23 24.51 4.56
C ALA A 444 -17.30 25.55 4.14
N ARG A 445 -17.54 26.57 4.97
CA ARG A 445 -18.47 27.69 4.72
C ARG A 445 -17.81 28.97 4.25
N ASP A 446 -16.55 28.85 3.88
CA ASP A 446 -15.71 29.95 3.42
C ASP A 446 -15.44 31.05 4.45
N ASP A 447 -15.66 30.78 5.74
CA ASP A 447 -15.27 31.66 6.85
C ASP A 447 -13.82 31.36 7.29
N GLN A 448 -12.88 31.63 6.37
CA GLN A 448 -11.47 31.25 6.52
C GLN A 448 -10.75 32.00 7.65
N GLU A 449 -11.19 33.22 7.99
CA GLU A 449 -10.60 34.02 9.08
C GLU A 449 -10.96 33.44 10.46
N ALA A 450 -12.20 32.98 10.64
CA ALA A 450 -12.62 32.29 11.85
C ALA A 450 -12.03 30.87 11.93
N ALA A 451 -11.95 30.16 10.79
CA ALA A 451 -11.32 28.84 10.71
C ALA A 451 -9.84 28.89 11.14
N LEU A 452 -9.08 29.87 10.63
CA LEU A 452 -7.70 30.10 11.06
C LEU A 452 -7.61 30.33 12.57
N GLY A 453 -8.54 31.12 13.13
CA GLY A 453 -8.62 31.32 14.59
C GLY A 453 -8.84 30.02 15.37
N ALA A 454 -9.71 29.14 14.89
CA ALA A 454 -9.96 27.84 15.52
C ALA A 454 -8.75 26.89 15.40
N PHE A 455 -8.03 26.89 14.28
CA PHE A 455 -6.78 26.11 14.14
C PHE A 455 -5.68 26.60 15.09
N LEU A 456 -5.52 27.91 15.25
CA LEU A 456 -4.56 28.46 16.22
C LEU A 456 -4.94 28.07 17.66
N ARG A 457 -6.23 28.07 18.01
CA ARG A 457 -6.69 27.59 19.33
C ARG A 457 -6.48 26.09 19.52
N LEU A 458 -6.60 25.31 18.44
CA LEU A 458 -6.37 23.86 18.48
C LEU A 458 -4.89 23.55 18.77
N TRP A 459 -3.96 24.32 18.19
CA TRP A 459 -2.55 24.25 18.53
C TRP A 459 -2.29 24.45 20.04
N ASP A 460 -3.05 25.31 20.72
CA ASP A 460 -2.88 25.58 22.17
C ASP A 460 -3.15 24.37 23.06
N THR A 461 -3.93 23.42 22.54
CA THR A 461 -4.26 22.19 23.26
C THR A 461 -3.12 21.17 23.22
N GLN A 462 -2.10 21.36 22.37
CA GLN A 462 -0.95 20.47 22.23
C GLN A 462 0.09 20.70 23.35
N GLY A 463 0.23 19.75 24.27
CA GLY A 463 1.27 19.78 25.31
C GLY A 463 0.86 19.36 26.73
N ARG A 464 -0.30 18.72 26.90
CA ARG A 464 -0.72 18.11 28.18
C ARG A 464 -0.99 16.63 27.92
N GLU A 465 -0.46 15.76 28.79
CA GLU A 465 -0.48 14.30 28.71
C GLU A 465 -1.77 13.76 28.05
N GLU A 466 -1.56 13.16 26.87
CA GLU A 466 -2.53 12.57 25.92
C GLU A 466 -3.73 13.42 25.47
N PRO A 467 -3.77 13.71 24.16
CA PRO A 467 -4.88 13.18 23.38
C PRO A 467 -4.39 12.65 22.03
N GLU A 468 -4.80 11.44 21.65
CA GLU A 468 -4.59 10.78 20.33
C GLU A 468 -3.95 11.71 19.28
N ALA A 469 -2.63 11.58 19.06
CA ALA A 469 -1.88 12.38 18.10
C ALA A 469 -2.43 12.26 16.67
N THR A 470 -3.33 11.31 16.41
CA THR A 470 -3.96 10.99 15.14
C THR A 470 -5.46 11.20 15.22
N PHE A 471 -5.96 12.12 14.40
CA PHE A 471 -7.39 12.33 14.15
C PHE A 471 -7.94 11.25 13.22
N ALA A 472 -9.23 10.90 13.36
CA ALA A 472 -9.93 9.96 12.49
C ALA A 472 -11.29 10.51 12.05
N ASN A 473 -11.57 10.48 10.74
CA ASN A 473 -12.84 10.84 10.15
C ASN A 473 -13.19 9.86 9.02
N GLY A 474 -14.11 8.94 9.32
CA GLY A 474 -14.51 7.89 8.39
C GLY A 474 -13.37 6.94 8.07
N ASP A 475 -12.99 6.87 6.79
CA ASP A 475 -11.90 6.04 6.26
C ASP A 475 -10.53 6.72 6.33
N TRP A 476 -10.46 7.99 6.73
CA TRP A 476 -9.25 8.79 6.76
C TRP A 476 -8.78 9.07 8.19
N THR A 477 -7.47 9.02 8.41
CA THR A 477 -6.83 9.40 9.68
C THR A 477 -5.65 10.32 9.41
N CYS A 478 -5.38 11.34 10.22
CA CYS A 478 -4.25 12.26 10.06
C CYS A 478 -3.66 12.70 11.39
N ARG A 479 -2.33 12.77 11.50
CA ARG A 479 -1.61 13.31 12.65
C ARG A 479 -1.90 14.80 12.78
N LEU A 480 -2.07 15.27 14.02
CA LEU A 480 -2.64 16.60 14.27
C LEU A 480 -1.74 17.75 13.80
N ASP A 481 -0.42 17.61 13.90
CA ASP A 481 0.54 18.57 13.36
C ASP A 481 0.37 18.77 11.83
N HIS A 482 0.23 17.69 11.08
CA HIS A 482 0.00 17.74 9.63
C HIS A 482 -1.41 18.23 9.27
N LEU A 483 -2.42 17.91 10.09
CA LEU A 483 -3.78 18.44 9.93
C LEU A 483 -3.80 19.96 10.13
N LEU A 484 -3.13 20.45 11.18
CA LEU A 484 -3.00 21.88 11.46
C LEU A 484 -2.26 22.60 10.34
N ALA A 485 -1.11 22.05 9.89
CA ALA A 485 -0.34 22.62 8.79
C ALA A 485 -1.20 22.79 7.53
N ALA A 486 -1.89 21.71 7.14
CA ALA A 486 -2.75 21.72 5.96
C ALA A 486 -3.95 22.68 6.11
N GLY A 487 -4.57 22.74 7.28
CA GLY A 487 -5.72 23.61 7.55
C GLY A 487 -5.37 25.09 7.56
N ILE A 488 -4.23 25.45 8.19
CA ILE A 488 -3.72 26.82 8.25
C ILE A 488 -3.36 27.31 6.85
N GLU A 489 -2.59 26.51 6.10
CA GLU A 489 -2.20 26.84 4.72
C GLU A 489 -3.42 27.05 3.82
N THR A 490 -4.40 26.15 3.88
CA THR A 490 -5.61 26.24 3.05
C THR A 490 -6.46 27.46 3.40
N SER A 491 -6.61 27.76 4.70
CA SER A 491 -7.35 28.94 5.15
C SER A 491 -6.67 30.23 4.68
N LEU A 492 -5.34 30.31 4.77
CA LEU A 492 -4.58 31.45 4.26
C LEU A 492 -4.70 31.59 2.74
N ALA A 493 -4.55 30.50 1.99
CA ALA A 493 -4.58 30.53 0.53
C ALA A 493 -5.91 31.07 -0.04
N LYS A 494 -7.03 30.82 0.65
CA LYS A 494 -8.37 31.25 0.25
C LYS A 494 -8.72 32.68 0.64
N LEU A 495 -8.02 33.29 1.60
CA LEU A 495 -8.25 34.68 1.97
C LEU A 495 -7.82 35.64 0.83
N ASP A 496 -8.36 36.86 0.83
CA ASP A 496 -7.87 37.94 -0.03
C ASP A 496 -6.51 38.47 0.47
N ALA A 497 -5.91 39.43 -0.24
CA ALA A 497 -4.59 39.95 0.11
C ALA A 497 -4.54 40.56 1.54
N THR A 498 -5.55 41.35 1.91
CA THR A 498 -5.62 42.00 3.23
C THR A 498 -5.91 41.00 4.35
N GLY A 499 -6.78 40.02 4.11
CA GLY A 499 -7.05 38.91 5.01
C GLY A 499 -5.82 38.04 5.22
N ARG A 500 -5.08 37.72 4.15
CA ARG A 500 -3.80 37.00 4.23
C ARG A 500 -2.77 37.72 5.08
N GLU A 501 -2.60 39.03 4.91
CA GLU A 501 -1.69 39.82 5.75
C GLU A 501 -2.09 39.78 7.23
N ARG A 502 -3.38 39.94 7.54
CA ARG A 502 -3.88 39.86 8.93
C ARG A 502 -3.71 38.46 9.51
N GLY A 503 -4.00 37.42 8.73
CA GLY A 503 -3.82 36.02 9.11
C GLY A 503 -2.36 35.68 9.39
N GLN A 504 -1.45 36.11 8.51
CA GLN A 504 -0.01 35.92 8.69
C GLN A 504 0.50 36.62 9.95
N ARG A 505 0.07 37.87 10.21
CA ARG A 505 0.44 38.58 11.46
C ARG A 505 -0.01 37.82 12.70
N ARG A 506 -1.22 37.26 12.71
CA ARG A 506 -1.72 36.44 13.85
C ARG A 506 -0.88 35.19 14.07
N ILE A 507 -0.43 34.55 12.99
CA ILE A 507 0.48 33.40 13.06
C ILE A 507 1.84 33.82 13.63
N ASP A 508 2.42 34.90 13.10
CA ASP A 508 3.72 35.41 13.55
C ASP A 508 3.70 35.83 15.03
N GLU A 509 2.65 36.55 15.46
CA GLU A 509 2.42 36.91 16.86
C GLU A 509 2.34 35.66 17.73
N ARG A 510 1.65 34.61 17.24
CA ARG A 510 1.51 33.39 18.01
C ARG A 510 2.82 32.62 18.16
N ILE A 511 3.56 32.46 17.07
CA ILE A 511 4.89 31.85 17.07
C ILE A 511 5.80 32.59 18.07
N ALA A 512 5.79 33.93 18.04
CA ALA A 512 6.60 34.73 18.94
C ALA A 512 6.22 34.53 20.42
N GLN A 513 4.92 34.43 20.73
CA GLN A 513 4.43 34.15 22.09
C GLN A 513 4.90 32.79 22.60
N ASP A 514 4.78 31.74 21.78
CA ASP A 514 5.17 30.39 22.18
C ASP A 514 6.70 30.27 22.37
N LEU A 515 7.49 30.85 21.46
CA LEU A 515 8.94 30.90 21.60
C LEU A 515 9.38 31.69 22.86
N ALA A 516 8.72 32.81 23.16
CA ALA A 516 8.98 33.59 24.36
C ALA A 516 8.62 32.81 25.63
N ALA A 517 7.47 32.13 25.65
CA ALA A 517 7.06 31.29 26.77
C ALA A 517 8.07 30.16 27.02
N MET A 518 8.52 29.47 25.96
CA MET A 518 9.58 28.46 26.05
C MET A 518 10.89 29.04 26.60
N ALA A 519 11.31 30.22 26.15
CA ALA A 519 12.53 30.87 26.59
C ALA A 519 12.53 31.19 28.10
N THR A 520 11.37 31.44 28.71
CA THR A 520 11.25 31.71 30.16
C THR A 520 11.38 30.48 31.05
N LEU A 521 11.17 29.27 30.53
CA LEU A 521 11.30 28.04 31.31
C LEU A 521 12.78 27.79 31.67
N PRO A 522 13.12 27.30 32.87
CA PRO A 522 14.48 26.87 33.18
C PRO A 522 14.91 25.65 32.33
N ILE A 523 16.20 25.50 32.05
CA ILE A 523 16.75 24.31 31.35
C ILE A 523 16.44 23.01 32.12
N THR A 524 16.34 23.07 33.45
CA THR A 524 15.95 21.93 34.29
C THR A 524 14.49 21.51 34.09
N THR A 525 13.63 22.42 33.62
CA THR A 525 12.19 22.17 33.39
C THR A 525 11.93 21.77 31.95
N LEU A 526 12.60 22.43 30.99
CA LEU A 526 12.56 22.09 29.58
C LEU A 526 14.00 22.02 29.03
N PRO A 527 14.59 20.81 28.96
CA PRO A 527 15.91 20.57 28.41
C PRO A 527 16.04 21.10 26.98
N ILE A 528 17.28 21.31 26.55
CA ILE A 528 17.54 21.88 25.23
C ILE A 528 17.01 20.98 24.12
N GLU A 529 17.11 19.65 24.25
CA GLU A 529 16.62 18.71 23.22
C GLU A 529 15.11 18.89 23.03
N LYS A 530 14.34 18.94 24.13
CA LYS A 530 12.89 19.15 24.09
C LYS A 530 12.48 20.52 23.55
N ARG A 531 13.33 21.55 23.68
CA ARG A 531 13.09 22.85 23.05
C ARG A 531 13.23 22.75 21.54
N LEU A 532 14.26 22.06 21.08
CA LEU A 532 14.52 21.84 19.66
C LEU A 532 13.39 21.03 19.03
N ASP A 533 12.91 19.97 19.70
CA ASP A 533 11.74 19.21 19.28
C ASP A 533 10.49 20.09 19.13
N ARG A 534 10.29 21.05 20.05
CA ARG A 534 9.15 21.94 20.00
C ARG A 534 9.26 22.96 18.88
N VAL A 535 10.46 23.51 18.62
CA VAL A 535 10.72 24.37 17.44
C VAL A 535 10.48 23.59 16.14
N ALA A 536 10.90 22.33 16.10
CA ALA A 536 10.65 21.44 14.98
C ALA A 536 9.14 21.24 14.75
N GLN A 537 8.36 20.89 15.78
CA GLN A 537 6.90 20.77 15.67
C GLN A 537 6.24 22.06 15.17
N MET A 538 6.68 23.22 15.67
CA MET A 538 6.18 24.51 15.22
C MET A 538 6.48 24.76 13.74
N ALA A 539 7.67 24.39 13.26
CA ALA A 539 8.05 24.54 11.86
C ALA A 539 7.22 23.64 10.93
N VAL A 540 6.83 22.43 11.37
CA VAL A 540 5.90 21.56 10.64
C VAL A 540 4.52 22.21 10.52
N VAL A 541 3.99 22.78 11.60
CA VAL A 541 2.63 23.35 11.65
C VAL A 541 2.53 24.71 10.97
N PHE A 542 3.46 25.62 11.23
CA PHE A 542 3.39 27.01 10.78
C PHE A 542 4.28 27.32 9.57
N GLY A 543 5.05 26.33 9.11
CA GLY A 543 6.08 26.52 8.10
C GLY A 543 7.35 27.17 8.65
N THR A 544 8.33 27.38 7.77
CA THR A 544 9.70 27.80 8.13
C THR A 544 9.99 29.27 7.84
N ARG A 545 9.05 30.01 7.24
CA ARG A 545 9.29 31.35 6.67
C ARG A 545 8.93 32.53 7.58
N SER A 546 8.27 32.30 8.72
CA SER A 546 7.98 33.38 9.68
C SER A 546 9.29 33.95 10.25
N PRO A 547 9.44 35.27 10.45
CA PRO A 547 10.68 35.84 10.98
C PRO A 547 11.11 35.24 12.34
N ALA A 548 10.15 35.01 13.24
CA ALA A 548 10.42 34.46 14.56
C ALA A 548 10.85 32.97 14.51
N ILE A 549 10.17 32.15 13.69
CA ILE A 549 10.55 30.75 13.50
C ILE A 549 11.90 30.63 12.78
N THR A 550 12.17 31.52 11.82
CA THR A 550 13.43 31.55 11.06
C THR A 550 14.62 31.77 11.99
N GLU A 551 14.55 32.75 12.91
CA GLU A 551 15.63 32.96 13.87
C GLU A 551 15.76 31.80 14.88
N ALA A 552 14.67 31.16 15.29
CA ALA A 552 14.74 29.96 16.13
C ALA A 552 15.39 28.77 15.40
N LEU A 553 15.02 28.54 14.14
CA LEU A 553 15.59 27.50 13.28
C LEU A 553 17.08 27.73 13.01
N LYS A 554 17.50 28.99 12.82
CA LYS A 554 18.92 29.35 12.66
C LYS A 554 19.77 28.91 13.84
N GLU A 555 19.27 29.07 15.07
CA GLU A 555 19.98 28.61 16.28
C GLU A 555 19.95 27.08 16.42
N LEU A 556 18.84 26.42 16.05
CA LEU A 556 18.77 24.96 15.94
C LEU A 556 19.80 24.41 14.94
N ILE A 557 19.90 25.01 13.75
CA ILE A 557 20.80 24.58 12.68
C ILE A 557 22.28 24.72 13.09
N LYS A 558 22.61 25.77 13.85
CA LYS A 558 23.95 25.98 14.41
C LYS A 558 24.28 25.06 15.57
N SER A 559 23.27 24.51 16.26
CA SER A 559 23.46 23.64 17.41
C SER A 559 24.28 22.40 17.03
N PRO A 560 25.27 22.00 17.86
CA PRO A 560 25.96 20.72 17.71
C PRO A 560 25.00 19.52 17.76
N LEU A 561 23.93 19.62 18.56
CA LEU A 561 22.95 18.54 18.77
C LEU A 561 22.27 18.09 17.48
N LEU A 562 22.08 19.01 16.52
CA LEU A 562 21.51 18.63 15.23
C LEU A 562 22.40 17.59 14.52
N MET A 563 23.72 17.66 14.70
CA MET A 563 24.67 16.76 14.04
C MET A 563 24.76 15.38 14.70
N ASP A 564 24.18 15.19 15.88
CA ASP A 564 24.19 13.90 16.59
C ASP A 564 23.27 12.86 15.94
N GLU A 565 22.26 13.31 15.16
CA GLU A 565 21.33 12.46 14.41
C GLU A 565 21.39 12.79 12.90
N PRO A 566 22.35 12.19 12.15
CA PRO A 566 22.65 12.59 10.77
C PRO A 566 21.47 12.51 9.80
N VAL A 567 20.65 11.46 9.93
CA VAL A 567 19.48 11.26 9.07
C VAL A 567 18.45 12.37 9.31
N LEU A 568 18.14 12.65 10.57
CA LEU A 568 17.18 13.68 10.92
C LEU A 568 17.72 15.05 10.49
N ALA A 569 18.99 15.34 10.76
CA ALA A 569 19.67 16.56 10.32
C ALA A 569 19.51 16.82 8.82
N GLU A 570 19.76 15.81 7.99
CA GLU A 570 19.59 15.91 6.55
C GLU A 570 18.14 16.18 6.15
N GLN A 571 17.16 15.47 6.74
CA GLN A 571 15.74 15.69 6.42
C GLN A 571 15.28 17.11 6.76
N TRP A 572 15.87 17.75 7.77
CA TRP A 572 15.61 19.15 8.12
C TRP A 572 16.33 20.14 7.18
N LEU A 573 17.60 19.90 6.87
CA LEU A 573 18.42 20.82 6.08
C LEU A 573 18.04 20.81 4.59
N MET A 574 17.69 19.64 4.04
CA MET A 574 17.47 19.45 2.61
C MET A 574 16.34 20.35 2.05
N PRO A 575 15.12 20.41 2.61
CA PRO A 575 14.06 21.27 2.07
C PRO A 575 14.44 22.76 2.04
N MET A 576 15.12 23.25 3.08
CA MET A 576 15.58 24.64 3.16
C MET A 576 16.74 24.93 2.20
N ALA A 577 17.60 23.95 1.94
CA ALA A 577 18.72 24.08 1.01
C ALA A 577 18.24 24.11 -0.46
N LEU A 578 17.19 23.36 -0.78
CA LEU A 578 16.63 23.24 -2.13
C LEU A 578 15.63 24.36 -2.49
N ASP A 579 15.10 25.06 -1.49
CA ASP A 579 14.22 26.22 -1.70
C ASP A 579 15.04 27.50 -1.94
N GLU A 580 15.18 27.92 -3.21
CA GLU A 580 15.96 29.11 -3.61
C GLU A 580 15.56 30.39 -2.87
N GLY A 581 14.29 30.52 -2.48
CA GLY A 581 13.77 31.69 -1.80
C GLY A 581 13.81 31.61 -0.27
N HIS A 582 14.40 30.56 0.32
CA HIS A 582 14.39 30.36 1.77
C HIS A 582 15.43 31.26 2.47
N PRO A 583 15.06 31.98 3.56
CA PRO A 583 15.98 32.90 4.26
C PRO A 583 17.24 32.26 4.85
N LEU A 584 17.19 30.95 5.14
CA LEU A 584 18.30 30.17 5.71
C LEU A 584 19.01 29.28 4.70
N ARG A 585 18.75 29.42 3.40
CA ARG A 585 19.27 28.53 2.37
C ARG A 585 20.79 28.36 2.45
N GLY A 586 21.54 29.47 2.53
CA GLY A 586 23.00 29.43 2.61
C GLY A 586 23.52 28.67 3.83
N LEU A 587 22.94 28.93 5.00
CA LEU A 587 23.28 28.22 6.24
C LEU A 587 22.92 26.73 6.17
N ALA A 588 21.76 26.38 5.59
CA ALA A 588 21.32 24.99 5.44
C ALA A 588 22.26 24.19 4.52
N ILE A 589 22.67 24.77 3.39
CA ILE A 589 23.66 24.16 2.48
C ILE A 589 25.01 23.96 3.18
N ALA A 590 25.51 24.99 3.87
CA ALA A 590 26.78 24.91 4.59
C ALA A 590 26.77 23.78 5.64
N ARG A 591 25.70 23.69 6.42
CA ARG A 591 25.56 22.66 7.46
C ARG A 591 25.32 21.27 6.89
N TRP A 592 24.66 21.14 5.74
CA TRP A 592 24.52 19.86 5.07
C TRP A 592 25.87 19.36 4.52
N ILE A 593 26.68 20.24 3.93
CA ILE A 593 28.05 19.92 3.50
C ILE A 593 28.91 19.48 4.69
N GLU A 594 28.85 20.21 5.81
CA GLU A 594 29.57 19.86 7.03
C GLU A 594 29.14 18.49 7.58
N LEU A 595 27.83 18.22 7.61
CA LEU A 595 27.28 16.93 8.01
C LEU A 595 27.86 15.78 7.16
N LEU A 596 27.84 15.92 5.84
CA LEU A 596 28.38 14.93 4.90
C LEU A 596 29.90 14.73 5.10
N ALA A 597 30.64 15.82 5.33
CA ALA A 597 32.08 15.76 5.59
C ALA A 597 32.40 15.03 6.91
N ARG A 598 31.65 15.31 7.99
CA ARG A 598 31.79 14.62 9.29
C ARG A 598 31.52 13.12 9.20
N GLN A 599 30.61 12.71 8.32
CA GLN A 599 30.30 11.29 8.04
C GLN A 599 31.28 10.64 7.03
N GLY A 600 32.33 11.36 6.60
CA GLY A 600 33.30 10.85 5.63
C GLY A 600 32.76 10.70 4.20
N LYS A 601 31.59 11.28 3.89
CA LYS A 601 30.92 11.26 2.58
C LYS A 601 31.31 12.48 1.74
N THR A 602 32.60 12.72 1.60
CA THR A 602 33.09 13.95 0.95
C THR A 602 32.75 14.02 -0.53
N ASP A 603 32.62 12.87 -1.21
CA ASP A 603 32.15 12.82 -2.60
C ASP A 603 30.70 13.30 -2.76
N TRP A 604 29.83 13.05 -1.77
CA TRP A 604 28.48 13.59 -1.73
C TRP A 604 28.47 15.08 -1.42
N ALA A 605 29.34 15.53 -0.50
CA ALA A 605 29.44 16.94 -0.12
C ALA A 605 29.73 17.86 -1.33
N VAL A 606 30.58 17.42 -2.26
CA VAL A 606 30.93 18.16 -3.49
C VAL A 606 29.72 18.37 -4.39
N LYS A 607 28.79 17.40 -4.43
CA LYS A 607 27.58 17.52 -5.28
C LYS A 607 26.66 18.66 -4.85
N LEU A 608 26.81 19.17 -3.62
CA LEU A 608 26.05 20.30 -3.11
C LEU A 608 26.70 21.66 -3.45
N PHE A 609 27.94 21.70 -3.94
CA PHE A 609 28.65 22.95 -4.24
C PHE A 609 27.96 23.82 -5.31
N PRO A 610 27.34 23.26 -6.37
CA PRO A 610 26.57 24.07 -7.32
C PRO A 610 25.41 24.84 -6.68
N LEU A 611 24.88 24.36 -5.54
CA LEU A 611 23.79 25.02 -4.81
C LEU A 611 24.28 26.23 -4.00
N ILE A 612 25.60 26.37 -3.77
CA ILE A 612 26.16 27.44 -2.95
C ILE A 612 25.74 28.80 -3.54
N PRO A 613 25.10 29.67 -2.75
CA PRO A 613 24.67 30.98 -3.22
C PRO A 613 25.86 31.82 -3.74
N ARG A 614 25.65 32.54 -4.85
CA ARG A 614 26.66 33.47 -5.41
C ARG A 614 26.53 34.90 -4.86
N ASP A 615 25.51 35.17 -4.05
CA ASP A 615 25.25 36.47 -3.40
C ASP A 615 26.13 36.65 -2.14
N GLU A 616 26.62 37.87 -1.92
CA GLU A 616 27.47 38.22 -0.78
C GLU A 616 26.75 38.08 0.58
N GLU A 617 25.46 38.38 0.66
CA GLU A 617 24.71 38.29 1.92
C GLU A 617 24.44 36.83 2.30
N ALA A 618 24.07 36.00 1.32
CA ALA A 618 23.95 34.57 1.51
C ALA A 618 25.29 33.87 1.86
N LEU A 619 26.41 34.35 1.29
CA LEU A 619 27.76 33.91 1.68
C LEU A 619 28.13 34.34 3.11
N ARG A 620 27.70 35.52 3.58
CA ARG A 620 27.89 35.94 4.99
C ARG A 620 27.12 35.05 5.97
N GLN A 621 25.95 34.54 5.59
CA GLN A 621 25.21 33.56 6.41
C GLN A 621 25.96 32.22 6.56
N MET A 622 26.94 31.95 5.69
CA MET A 622 27.87 30.81 5.79
C MET A 622 29.12 31.11 6.64
N ALA A 623 29.25 32.32 7.23
CA ALA A 623 30.42 32.71 8.03
C ALA A 623 30.60 31.80 9.27
N GLY A 624 31.80 31.22 9.43
CA GLY A 624 32.12 30.17 10.41
C GLY A 624 32.44 28.81 9.78
N ALA A 625 32.21 28.66 8.47
CA ALA A 625 32.51 27.46 7.69
C ALA A 625 33.94 27.50 7.10
N GLU A 626 34.96 27.78 7.93
CA GLU A 626 36.36 27.92 7.50
C GLU A 626 36.91 26.62 6.87
N GLU A 627 36.43 25.46 7.33
CA GLU A 627 36.72 24.14 6.74
C GLU A 627 36.12 23.97 5.32
N LEU A 628 35.04 24.68 5.02
CA LEU A 628 34.27 24.60 3.76
C LEU A 628 34.98 25.35 2.63
N VAL A 629 35.62 26.48 2.95
CA VAL A 629 36.56 27.18 2.05
C VAL A 629 37.82 26.35 1.81
N ALA A 630 38.29 25.59 2.81
CA ALA A 630 39.41 24.66 2.65
C ALA A 630 39.06 23.45 1.77
N LEU A 631 37.83 22.93 1.87
CA LEU A 631 37.27 21.89 0.99
C LEU A 631 37.15 22.37 -0.47
N GLN A 632 36.74 23.61 -0.71
CA GLN A 632 36.66 24.21 -2.04
C GLN A 632 38.05 24.42 -2.69
N ALA A 633 39.10 24.60 -1.88
CA ALA A 633 40.48 24.81 -2.33
C ALA A 633 41.26 23.52 -2.61
N ASP A 634 40.74 22.34 -2.25
CA ASP A 634 41.43 21.07 -2.52
C ASP A 634 41.19 20.62 -3.98
N ALA A 635 42.29 20.58 -4.74
CA ALA A 635 42.33 20.27 -6.17
C ALA A 635 41.78 18.88 -6.54
N ARG A 636 41.57 17.98 -5.57
CA ARG A 636 40.88 16.70 -5.79
C ARG A 636 39.37 16.89 -6.04
N PHE A 637 38.76 17.93 -5.48
CA PHE A 637 37.33 18.18 -5.57
C PHE A 637 36.92 18.95 -6.84
N LEU A 638 37.75 19.90 -7.28
CA LEU A 638 37.59 20.59 -8.57
C LEU A 638 37.60 19.62 -9.78
N ARG A 639 38.12 18.40 -9.64
CA ARG A 639 38.06 17.36 -10.68
C ARG A 639 36.67 16.74 -10.84
N ALA A 640 35.84 16.75 -9.81
CA ALA A 640 34.47 16.21 -9.86
C ALA A 640 33.45 17.24 -10.40
N GLU A 641 33.81 18.52 -10.38
CA GLU A 641 32.96 19.67 -10.77
C GLU A 641 33.07 20.03 -12.27
N ALA A 642 34.16 19.64 -12.94
CA ALA A 642 34.33 19.96 -14.36
C ALA A 642 33.41 19.09 -15.23
N ASP A 643 32.43 19.70 -15.92
CA ASP A 643 31.75 19.22 -17.14
C ASP A 643 32.42 17.98 -17.75
N VAL A 644 32.07 16.76 -17.33
CA VAL A 644 32.79 15.48 -17.61
C VAL A 644 33.57 15.54 -18.95
N PRO A 645 34.81 16.09 -18.99
CA PRO A 645 35.41 16.50 -20.26
C PRO A 645 36.09 15.30 -20.91
N TYR A 646 36.15 14.18 -20.19
CA TYR A 646 36.84 12.96 -20.53
C TYR A 646 36.38 12.38 -21.87
N TRP A 647 35.12 12.61 -22.24
CA TRP A 647 34.51 12.06 -23.45
C TRP A 647 34.44 13.05 -24.61
N LYS A 648 34.97 14.28 -24.47
CA LYS A 648 34.96 15.30 -25.53
C LYS A 648 35.90 15.01 -26.71
N GLY A 649 36.85 14.08 -26.57
CA GLY A 649 37.81 13.76 -27.64
C GLY A 649 37.53 12.45 -28.37
N VAL A 650 38.18 12.21 -29.52
CA VAL A 650 37.78 11.19 -30.52
C VAL A 650 38.12 9.76 -30.05
N ILE A 651 37.29 8.77 -30.41
CA ILE A 651 37.62 7.35 -30.20
C ILE A 651 38.85 7.01 -31.04
N THR A 652 39.91 6.54 -30.39
CA THR A 652 41.18 6.21 -31.06
C THR A 652 41.39 4.72 -31.28
N ASP A 653 40.86 3.89 -30.38
CA ASP A 653 41.02 2.45 -30.47
C ASP A 653 39.84 1.74 -29.82
N THR A 654 39.49 0.57 -30.37
CA THR A 654 38.42 -0.31 -29.86
C THR A 654 38.92 -1.75 -29.89
N ARG A 655 39.10 -2.35 -28.70
CA ARG A 655 39.75 -3.66 -28.54
C ARG A 655 38.86 -4.64 -27.79
N ARG A 656 38.66 -5.83 -28.38
CA ARG A 656 38.02 -6.97 -27.72
C ARG A 656 39.02 -7.72 -26.84
N LYS A 657 38.64 -8.05 -25.62
CA LYS A 657 39.45 -8.83 -24.65
C LYS A 657 38.60 -9.88 -23.93
N PRO A 658 39.19 -10.96 -23.39
CA PRO A 658 38.48 -11.85 -22.47
C PRO A 658 38.10 -11.10 -21.19
N VAL A 659 36.91 -11.36 -20.64
CA VAL A 659 36.43 -10.72 -19.41
C VAL A 659 37.09 -11.36 -18.18
N GLN A 660 37.36 -10.57 -17.13
CA GLN A 660 37.75 -11.15 -15.84
C GLN A 660 36.54 -11.86 -15.18
N PRO A 661 36.72 -13.04 -14.56
CA PRO A 661 35.65 -13.73 -13.84
C PRO A 661 35.05 -12.83 -12.73
N GLY A 662 33.72 -12.80 -12.62
CA GLY A 662 33.00 -12.14 -11.51
C GLY A 662 32.45 -10.73 -11.78
N LEU A 663 32.61 -10.18 -12.99
CA LEU A 663 32.17 -8.81 -13.31
C LEU A 663 30.71 -8.71 -13.80
N ILE A 664 30.09 -9.81 -14.21
CA ILE A 664 28.69 -9.81 -14.67
C ILE A 664 27.80 -9.89 -13.44
N ARG A 665 27.51 -8.70 -12.92
CA ARG A 665 26.53 -8.42 -11.88
C ARG A 665 25.19 -8.37 -12.60
N GLY A 666 24.29 -9.31 -12.32
CA GLY A 666 23.37 -9.13 -11.23
C GLY A 666 21.96 -8.80 -11.77
N MET A 667 20.92 -8.82 -10.95
CA MET A 667 19.57 -8.40 -11.33
C MET A 667 19.39 -6.91 -11.03
N ALA A 668 18.94 -6.13 -12.01
CA ALA A 668 18.74 -4.69 -11.85
C ALA A 668 17.74 -4.35 -10.73
N ILE A 669 18.01 -3.30 -9.96
CA ILE A 669 17.01 -2.63 -9.13
C ILE A 669 16.68 -1.31 -9.82
N GLU A 670 15.43 -1.18 -10.27
CA GLU A 670 14.94 -0.04 -11.03
C GLU A 670 14.66 1.14 -10.09
N PRO A 671 15.37 2.26 -10.20
CA PRO A 671 15.06 3.45 -9.44
C PRO A 671 13.79 4.11 -10.01
N MET A 672 12.86 4.41 -9.13
CA MET A 672 11.54 4.96 -9.38
C MET A 672 11.45 6.40 -8.88
N GLY A 673 10.63 7.22 -9.56
CA GLY A 673 10.42 8.61 -9.19
C GLY A 673 11.63 9.52 -9.45
N GLY A 674 11.70 10.64 -8.72
CA GLY A 674 12.84 11.54 -8.74
C GLY A 674 14.05 10.92 -8.04
N ARG A 675 15.24 11.12 -8.61
CA ARG A 675 16.49 10.67 -7.98
C ARG A 675 17.02 11.75 -7.04
N SER A 676 17.61 11.32 -5.93
CA SER A 676 18.33 12.21 -5.03
C SER A 676 19.58 12.76 -5.69
N LEU A 677 19.87 14.05 -5.48
CA LEU A 677 21.12 14.71 -5.89
C LEU A 677 22.38 13.97 -5.42
N LEU A 678 22.32 13.27 -4.28
CA LEU A 678 23.48 12.59 -3.72
C LEU A 678 23.79 11.26 -4.41
N THR A 679 22.77 10.59 -4.97
CA THR A 679 22.87 9.23 -5.54
C THR A 679 22.32 9.13 -6.96
N ASP A 680 22.14 10.28 -7.61
CA ASP A 680 21.64 10.40 -8.98
C ASP A 680 22.46 9.53 -9.93
N ASP A 681 23.78 9.64 -9.89
CA ASP A 681 24.73 8.91 -10.72
C ASP A 681 24.93 7.43 -10.32
N TRP A 682 24.23 6.91 -9.30
CA TRP A 682 24.40 5.53 -8.84
C TRP A 682 23.47 4.54 -9.57
N ASN A 683 23.94 3.30 -9.70
CA ASN A 683 23.15 2.14 -10.11
C ASN A 683 23.08 1.12 -8.98
N PHE A 684 21.96 0.41 -8.91
CA PHE A 684 21.67 -0.55 -7.85
C PHE A 684 21.31 -1.88 -8.48
N GLU A 685 21.93 -2.94 -7.99
CA GLU A 685 21.84 -4.27 -8.57
C GLU A 685 21.86 -5.30 -7.44
N MET A 686 21.18 -6.43 -7.60
CA MET A 686 21.43 -7.62 -6.80
C MET A 686 22.53 -8.44 -7.46
N ASP A 687 23.46 -9.03 -6.72
CA ASP A 687 24.46 -9.90 -7.34
C ASP A 687 23.83 -11.15 -8.02
N ALA A 688 24.61 -11.86 -8.84
CA ALA A 688 24.11 -13.00 -9.60
C ALA A 688 23.59 -14.16 -8.72
N GLY A 689 24.01 -14.21 -7.46
CA GLY A 689 23.53 -15.18 -6.47
C GLY A 689 22.33 -14.68 -5.64
N VAL A 690 21.88 -13.45 -5.88
CA VAL A 690 20.84 -12.74 -5.12
C VAL A 690 21.14 -12.68 -3.61
N GLN A 691 22.43 -12.71 -3.26
CA GLN A 691 22.91 -12.68 -1.88
C GLN A 691 23.15 -11.27 -1.36
N ASN A 692 23.46 -10.34 -2.26
CA ASN A 692 23.80 -8.96 -1.91
C ASN A 692 23.11 -7.97 -2.83
N ILE A 693 22.68 -6.85 -2.25
CA ILE A 693 22.43 -5.62 -2.99
C ILE A 693 23.74 -4.86 -3.08
N VAL A 694 24.00 -4.33 -4.27
CA VAL A 694 25.24 -3.69 -4.66
C VAL A 694 24.91 -2.32 -5.21
N ALA A 695 25.46 -1.28 -4.60
CA ALA A 695 25.43 0.08 -5.12
C ALA A 695 26.76 0.39 -5.82
N VAL A 696 26.68 0.87 -7.06
CA VAL A 696 27.83 1.32 -7.85
C VAL A 696 27.62 2.75 -8.32
N ASP A 697 28.69 3.54 -8.38
CA ASP A 697 28.63 4.90 -8.95
C ASP A 697 28.63 4.87 -10.50
N ALA A 698 28.55 6.04 -11.14
CA ALA A 698 28.59 6.15 -12.60
C ALA A 698 29.90 5.62 -13.21
N LEU A 699 30.97 5.55 -12.44
CA LEU A 699 32.25 4.98 -12.88
C LEU A 699 32.26 3.45 -12.82
N GLY A 700 31.25 2.85 -12.20
CA GLY A 700 31.16 1.41 -11.95
C GLY A 700 31.94 0.97 -10.71
N ASN A 701 32.37 1.90 -9.85
CA ASN A 701 33.04 1.56 -8.60
C ASN A 701 32.01 1.11 -7.56
N LEU A 702 32.34 0.09 -6.79
CA LEU A 702 31.53 -0.35 -5.65
C LEU A 702 31.51 0.75 -4.57
N ARG A 703 30.32 1.20 -4.18
CA ARG A 703 30.13 2.19 -3.10
C ARG A 703 29.82 1.50 -1.78
N TRP A 704 28.91 0.54 -1.83
CA TRP A 704 28.63 -0.37 -0.72
C TRP A 704 27.97 -1.64 -1.25
N GLN A 705 28.02 -2.69 -0.43
CA GLN A 705 27.24 -3.91 -0.64
C GLN A 705 26.57 -4.30 0.68
N MET A 706 25.36 -4.83 0.61
CA MET A 706 24.60 -5.25 1.78
C MET A 706 23.97 -6.61 1.52
N PRO A 707 24.14 -7.59 2.42
CA PRO A 707 23.45 -8.87 2.33
C PRO A 707 21.94 -8.68 2.24
N THR A 708 21.30 -9.38 1.29
CA THR A 708 19.84 -9.37 1.13
C THR A 708 19.13 -9.93 2.35
N ALA A 709 19.79 -10.83 3.11
CA ALA A 709 19.30 -11.36 4.37
C ALA A 709 19.01 -10.30 5.45
N TYR A 710 19.66 -9.12 5.41
CA TYR A 710 19.36 -8.03 6.35
C TYR A 710 17.97 -7.40 6.13
N LEU A 711 17.35 -7.69 4.98
CA LEU A 711 16.01 -7.27 4.62
C LEU A 711 14.94 -8.32 5.02
N GLU A 712 15.35 -9.41 5.68
CA GLU A 712 14.52 -10.60 5.98
C GLU A 712 14.15 -10.76 7.48
N ARG A 713 14.21 -9.68 8.28
CA ARG A 713 14.18 -9.75 9.77
C ARG A 713 12.96 -10.45 10.40
N ASP A 714 11.86 -10.66 9.67
CA ASP A 714 10.59 -11.23 10.18
C ASP A 714 10.32 -12.69 9.75
N GLY A 715 11.36 -13.46 9.39
CA GLY A 715 11.24 -14.91 9.18
C GLY A 715 10.62 -15.35 7.84
N THR A 716 10.34 -14.41 6.94
CA THR A 716 10.10 -14.70 5.52
C THR A 716 11.44 -14.81 4.81
N GLN A 717 12.00 -16.03 4.74
CA GLN A 717 13.19 -16.25 3.91
C GLN A 717 12.95 -15.73 2.49
N MET A 718 13.85 -14.89 2.01
CA MET A 718 13.89 -14.51 0.60
C MET A 718 14.34 -15.76 -0.15
N ASN A 719 13.38 -16.49 -0.71
CA ASN A 719 13.60 -17.87 -1.14
C ASN A 719 14.46 -17.88 -2.41
N GLN A 720 15.76 -18.08 -2.24
CA GLN A 720 16.82 -18.01 -3.26
C GLN A 720 16.55 -18.88 -4.51
N MET A 721 15.70 -19.91 -4.41
CA MET A 721 15.39 -20.85 -5.50
C MET A 721 14.19 -20.44 -6.39
N PHE A 722 13.55 -19.29 -6.16
CA PHE A 722 12.25 -18.94 -6.78
C PHE A 722 12.27 -17.68 -7.66
N PHE A 723 13.43 -17.03 -7.82
CA PHE A 723 13.62 -15.84 -8.66
C PHE A 723 13.41 -16.07 -10.17
N GLY A 724 13.32 -17.32 -10.64
CA GLY A 724 13.31 -17.69 -12.07
C GLY A 724 12.03 -17.40 -12.87
N GLY A 725 11.04 -16.66 -12.36
CA GLY A 725 9.83 -16.38 -13.15
C GLY A 725 8.90 -15.28 -12.67
N ASN A 726 8.76 -15.04 -11.36
CA ASN A 726 7.56 -14.34 -10.85
C ASN A 726 7.75 -12.97 -10.15
N MET A 727 8.94 -12.37 -10.10
CA MET A 727 9.09 -10.97 -9.68
C MET A 727 10.20 -10.28 -10.49
N GLN A 728 9.84 -9.73 -11.67
CA GLN A 728 10.84 -9.28 -12.65
C GLN A 728 11.35 -7.84 -12.44
N ARG A 729 10.92 -7.09 -11.42
CA ARG A 729 11.39 -5.72 -11.17
C ARG A 729 11.46 -5.36 -9.69
N HIS A 730 12.67 -5.26 -9.17
CA HIS A 730 12.95 -4.65 -7.87
C HIS A 730 12.94 -3.13 -8.01
N GLN A 731 12.36 -2.41 -7.06
CA GLN A 731 12.25 -0.96 -7.14
C GLN A 731 13.06 -0.27 -6.04
N LEU A 732 13.58 0.91 -6.35
CA LEU A 732 14.26 1.79 -5.41
C LEU A 732 13.68 3.20 -5.48
N PHE A 733 13.36 3.81 -4.36
CA PHE A 733 13.09 5.25 -4.25
C PHE A 733 14.19 5.91 -3.42
N THR A 734 14.49 7.18 -3.69
CA THR A 734 15.56 7.91 -2.98
C THR A 734 15.09 9.30 -2.55
N SER A 735 15.50 9.73 -1.36
CA SER A 735 15.26 11.10 -0.85
C SER A 735 16.41 11.52 0.06
N GLY A 736 17.20 12.52 -0.35
CA GLY A 736 18.47 12.83 0.30
C GLY A 736 19.41 11.61 0.24
N SER A 737 20.06 11.27 1.34
CA SER A 737 20.86 10.05 1.43
C SER A 737 20.03 8.77 1.55
N LEU A 738 18.76 8.86 1.98
CA LEU A 738 17.92 7.70 2.28
C LEU A 738 17.47 6.97 1.02
N GLN A 739 17.41 5.64 1.14
CA GLN A 739 17.11 4.72 0.05
C GLN A 739 16.01 3.75 0.48
N VAL A 740 14.96 3.61 -0.32
CA VAL A 740 13.80 2.76 -0.04
C VAL A 740 13.72 1.65 -1.06
N PHE A 741 14.10 0.44 -0.65
CA PHE A 741 14.07 -0.74 -1.50
C PHE A 741 12.73 -1.45 -1.36
N SER A 742 12.02 -1.65 -2.47
CA SER A 742 10.83 -2.51 -2.54
C SER A 742 11.21 -3.83 -3.19
N LEU A 743 11.35 -4.86 -2.36
CA LEU A 743 11.83 -6.18 -2.75
C LEU A 743 10.79 -7.21 -2.32
N GLY A 744 9.93 -7.60 -3.25
CA GLY A 744 8.90 -8.58 -2.97
C GLY A 744 7.71 -8.01 -2.20
N GLY A 745 7.27 -8.69 -1.14
CA GLY A 745 6.12 -8.32 -0.31
C GLY A 745 6.45 -7.36 0.85
N HIS A 746 7.62 -6.73 0.85
CA HIS A 746 8.06 -5.76 1.85
C HIS A 746 8.80 -4.60 1.17
N PHE A 747 8.89 -3.48 1.87
CA PHE A 747 9.92 -2.49 1.58
C PHE A 747 10.77 -2.20 2.81
N THR A 748 11.98 -1.71 2.56
CA THR A 748 12.96 -1.39 3.59
C THR A 748 13.56 -0.02 3.34
N VAL A 749 13.60 0.81 4.38
CA VAL A 749 14.29 2.11 4.37
C VAL A 749 15.69 1.95 4.93
N VAL A 750 16.65 2.44 4.18
CA VAL A 750 18.08 2.23 4.39
C VAL A 750 18.79 3.59 4.46
N ASP A 751 19.67 3.69 5.45
CA ASP A 751 20.53 4.82 5.75
C ASP A 751 21.98 4.49 5.40
N PRO A 752 22.47 4.94 4.23
CA PRO A 752 23.87 4.83 3.84
C PRO A 752 24.75 6.00 4.35
N LEU A 753 24.19 6.96 5.10
CA LEU A 753 24.89 8.16 5.56
C LEU A 753 25.60 7.92 6.89
N SER A 754 24.90 7.37 7.88
CA SER A 754 25.38 7.34 9.28
C SER A 754 26.48 6.32 9.57
N ASP A 755 26.64 5.30 8.71
CA ASP A 755 27.61 4.21 8.94
C ASP A 755 28.68 4.16 7.82
N PRO A 756 29.97 4.34 8.16
CA PRO A 756 31.06 4.28 7.20
C PRO A 756 31.37 2.85 6.73
N THR A 757 30.90 1.82 7.44
CA THR A 757 31.17 0.40 7.13
C THR A 757 30.15 -0.22 6.18
N GLY A 758 28.98 0.39 6.03
CA GLY A 758 27.91 -0.06 5.15
C GLY A 758 26.57 0.55 5.54
N PRO A 759 25.53 0.41 4.71
CA PRO A 759 24.22 0.96 5.00
C PRO A 759 23.54 0.31 6.22
N ARG A 760 22.87 1.11 7.04
CA ARG A 760 22.04 0.69 8.18
C ARG A 760 20.56 0.60 7.78
N VAL A 761 19.87 -0.45 8.20
CA VAL A 761 18.40 -0.53 8.08
C VAL A 761 17.77 0.35 9.16
N LEU A 762 16.96 1.35 8.76
CA LEU A 762 16.21 2.19 9.70
C LEU A 762 14.94 1.46 10.15
N TRP A 763 14.10 1.08 9.19
CA TRP A 763 12.87 0.34 9.43
C TRP A 763 12.40 -0.37 8.16
N GLN A 764 11.46 -1.30 8.33
CA GLN A 764 10.88 -2.10 7.26
C GLN A 764 9.39 -2.28 7.47
N ARG A 765 8.66 -2.55 6.39
CA ARG A 765 7.22 -2.83 6.47
C ARG A 765 6.81 -3.93 5.51
N LYS A 766 6.03 -4.87 6.04
CA LYS A 766 5.31 -5.87 5.26
C LYS A 766 4.14 -5.22 4.53
N LEU A 767 4.13 -5.36 3.20
CA LEU A 767 3.07 -4.88 2.32
C LEU A 767 1.91 -5.88 2.22
N LEU A 768 2.17 -7.14 2.56
CA LEU A 768 1.16 -8.19 2.61
C LEU A 768 0.36 -8.13 3.92
N PRO A 769 -0.96 -8.37 3.90
CA PRO A 769 -1.77 -8.40 5.12
C PRO A 769 -1.23 -9.41 6.14
N SER A 770 -1.43 -9.16 7.43
CA SER A 770 -0.88 -9.98 8.52
C SER A 770 -1.34 -11.44 8.46
N SER A 771 -2.50 -11.71 7.87
CA SER A 771 -3.05 -13.05 7.60
C SER A 771 -2.31 -13.80 6.48
N ALA A 772 -1.47 -13.12 5.70
CA ALA A 772 -0.65 -13.76 4.68
C ALA A 772 0.52 -14.49 5.36
N SER A 773 0.38 -15.82 5.49
CA SER A 773 1.45 -16.72 5.89
C SER A 773 2.67 -16.60 4.94
N SER A 774 3.84 -17.11 5.35
CA SER A 774 5.03 -17.22 4.48
C SER A 774 4.84 -18.11 3.23
N SER A 775 3.67 -18.75 3.12
CA SER A 775 3.20 -19.51 1.96
C SER A 775 2.34 -18.65 1.03
N ALA A 776 1.54 -17.71 1.55
CA ALA A 776 0.75 -16.75 0.75
C ALA A 776 1.64 -15.72 0.02
N SER A 777 2.82 -15.40 0.58
CA SER A 777 3.86 -14.65 -0.14
C SER A 777 4.42 -15.39 -1.38
N ARG A 778 4.13 -16.70 -1.54
CA ARG A 778 4.52 -17.51 -2.71
C ARG A 778 3.44 -17.54 -3.80
N ALA A 779 2.25 -17.00 -3.51
CA ALA A 779 1.10 -16.86 -4.40
C ALA A 779 1.04 -15.49 -5.08
N ILE A 780 2.18 -14.79 -5.17
CA ILE A 780 2.29 -13.45 -5.72
C ILE A 780 2.77 -13.57 -7.17
N GLY A 781 1.98 -13.03 -8.09
CA GLY A 781 2.33 -12.84 -9.48
C GLY A 781 2.76 -11.39 -9.75
N THR A 782 3.37 -11.18 -10.91
CA THR A 782 3.67 -9.84 -11.44
C THR A 782 2.89 -9.65 -12.72
N GLN A 783 2.02 -8.65 -12.79
CA GLN A 783 1.37 -8.25 -14.03
C GLN A 783 2.18 -7.14 -14.70
N ILE A 784 2.64 -7.39 -15.92
CA ILE A 784 3.33 -6.37 -16.73
C ILE A 784 2.30 -5.70 -17.63
N ARG A 785 2.24 -4.37 -17.58
CA ARG A 785 1.42 -3.54 -18.46
C ARG A 785 2.32 -2.68 -19.34
N ARG A 786 1.92 -2.48 -20.59
CA ARG A 786 2.63 -1.68 -21.60
C ARG A 786 1.90 -0.34 -21.79
N HIS A 787 2.58 0.76 -21.54
CA HIS A 787 2.12 2.10 -21.94
C HIS A 787 2.20 2.24 -23.48
N PRO A 788 1.43 3.16 -24.10
CA PRO A 788 1.46 3.36 -25.56
C PRO A 788 2.83 3.73 -26.14
N ASN A 789 3.71 4.34 -25.34
CA ASN A 789 5.09 4.65 -25.73
C ASN A 789 6.04 3.43 -25.67
N GLY A 790 5.52 2.24 -25.39
CA GLY A 790 6.28 1.00 -25.31
C GLY A 790 6.92 0.72 -23.95
N ARG A 791 6.82 1.64 -22.96
CA ARG A 791 7.32 1.40 -21.60
C ARG A 791 6.49 0.34 -20.90
N LEU A 792 7.14 -0.48 -20.10
CA LEU A 792 6.51 -1.53 -19.30
C LEU A 792 6.51 -1.11 -17.83
N TYR A 793 5.39 -1.21 -17.13
CA TYR A 793 5.32 -1.13 -15.67
C TYR A 793 4.79 -2.43 -15.07
N SER A 794 5.26 -2.75 -13.87
CA SER A 794 5.03 -4.02 -13.19
C SER A 794 4.16 -3.78 -11.96
N GLN A 795 3.08 -4.56 -11.81
CA GLN A 795 2.22 -4.52 -10.64
C GLN A 795 2.27 -5.86 -9.91
N VAL A 796 2.49 -5.80 -8.60
CA VAL A 796 2.49 -6.98 -7.74
C VAL A 796 1.04 -7.37 -7.45
N VAL A 797 0.67 -8.57 -7.84
CA VAL A 797 -0.70 -9.09 -7.72
C VAL A 797 -0.69 -10.44 -7.00
N ASP A 798 -1.79 -10.81 -6.35
CA ASP A 798 -2.00 -12.16 -5.84
C ASP A 798 -2.39 -13.14 -6.97
N GLN A 799 -2.66 -14.40 -6.62
CA GLN A 799 -3.10 -15.45 -7.56
C GLN A 799 -4.40 -15.12 -8.31
N MET A 800 -5.20 -14.18 -7.81
CA MET A 800 -6.44 -13.72 -8.44
C MET A 800 -6.21 -12.49 -9.34
N GLY A 801 -4.98 -12.00 -9.46
CA GLY A 801 -4.65 -10.78 -10.20
C GLY A 801 -4.94 -9.49 -9.43
N MET A 802 -5.16 -9.58 -8.11
CA MET A 802 -5.48 -8.43 -7.26
C MET A 802 -4.23 -7.86 -6.60
N VAL A 803 -4.13 -6.54 -6.52
CA VAL A 803 -2.96 -5.86 -5.92
C VAL A 803 -2.87 -6.19 -4.42
N SER A 804 -1.83 -6.94 -4.04
CA SER A 804 -1.58 -7.33 -2.65
C SER A 804 -0.47 -6.48 -2.06
N GLY A 805 -0.78 -5.21 -1.79
CA GLY A 805 0.13 -4.24 -1.19
C GLY A 805 1.23 -3.73 -2.12
N GLN A 806 1.56 -2.44 -2.01
CA GLN A 806 2.45 -1.78 -2.95
C GLN A 806 3.15 -0.57 -2.31
N LEU A 807 4.44 -0.39 -2.59
CA LEU A 807 5.13 0.89 -2.37
C LEU A 807 4.83 1.81 -3.56
N HIS A 808 4.22 2.96 -3.31
CA HIS A 808 3.79 3.87 -4.36
C HIS A 808 4.81 4.99 -4.63
N GLY A 809 5.49 5.47 -3.60
CA GLY A 809 6.60 6.42 -3.78
C GLY A 809 7.05 7.14 -2.53
N VAL A 810 7.96 8.09 -2.72
CA VAL A 810 8.49 8.98 -1.69
C VAL A 810 8.40 10.43 -2.19
N ALA A 811 7.86 11.32 -1.38
CA ALA A 811 7.79 12.75 -1.67
C ALA A 811 7.83 13.56 -0.36
N SER A 812 8.52 14.70 -0.34
CA SER A 812 8.59 15.61 0.82
C SER A 812 8.98 14.94 2.15
N GLY A 813 9.90 13.97 2.14
CA GLY A 813 10.29 13.23 3.35
C GLY A 813 9.22 12.23 3.84
N ILE A 814 8.20 11.93 3.03
CA ILE A 814 7.10 11.02 3.33
C ILE A 814 7.17 9.82 2.37
N VAL A 815 7.02 8.61 2.92
CA VAL A 815 6.86 7.39 2.14
C VAL A 815 5.39 6.98 2.07
N PHE A 816 4.95 6.61 0.87
CA PHE A 816 3.57 6.23 0.58
C PHE A 816 3.50 4.76 0.20
N TYR A 817 2.74 3.99 0.97
CA TYR A 817 2.61 2.56 0.76
C TYR A 817 1.21 2.07 1.08
N GLN A 818 0.80 0.99 0.44
CA GLN A 818 -0.50 0.38 0.59
C GLN A 818 -0.38 -1.02 1.20
N VAL A 819 -1.23 -1.32 2.18
CA VAL A 819 -1.41 -2.65 2.75
C VAL A 819 -2.89 -3.02 2.64
N GLY A 820 -3.21 -4.02 1.82
CA GLY A 820 -4.59 -4.36 1.49
C GLY A 820 -5.32 -3.17 0.84
N ALA A 821 -6.48 -2.79 1.39
CA ALA A 821 -7.26 -1.64 0.91
C ALA A 821 -6.95 -0.32 1.65
N ARG A 822 -5.81 -0.24 2.37
CA ARG A 822 -5.42 0.95 3.14
C ARG A 822 -4.12 1.55 2.60
N LEU A 823 -4.17 2.81 2.20
CA LEU A 823 -3.01 3.63 1.85
C LEU A 823 -2.48 4.33 3.11
N PHE A 824 -1.16 4.36 3.27
CA PHE A 824 -0.47 5.02 4.36
C PHE A 824 0.51 6.05 3.79
N ALA A 825 0.60 7.18 4.46
CA ALA A 825 1.69 8.14 4.37
C ALA A 825 2.43 8.11 5.72
N ALA A 826 3.73 7.83 5.69
CA ALA A 826 4.56 7.75 6.89
C ALA A 826 5.82 8.57 6.75
N GLU A 827 6.34 9.09 7.85
CA GLU A 827 7.62 9.79 7.87
C GLU A 827 8.74 8.84 7.45
N LEU A 828 9.57 9.29 6.50
CA LEU A 828 10.58 8.44 5.86
C LEU A 828 11.66 7.97 6.85
N ALA A 829 12.11 8.85 7.75
CA ALA A 829 13.19 8.54 8.68
C ALA A 829 12.75 7.59 9.81
N THR A 830 11.53 7.76 10.34
CA THR A 830 11.05 7.09 11.55
C THR A 830 10.05 5.95 11.28
N GLY A 831 9.32 6.02 10.17
CA GLY A 831 8.23 5.11 9.83
C GLY A 831 6.93 5.38 10.58
N GLU A 832 6.84 6.49 11.32
CA GLU A 832 5.61 6.92 11.99
C GLU A 832 4.53 7.31 10.98
N ALA A 833 3.31 6.83 11.19
CA ALA A 833 2.19 7.13 10.30
C ALA A 833 1.76 8.59 10.47
N ILE A 834 1.81 9.34 9.38
CA ILE A 834 1.31 10.71 9.29
C ILE A 834 -0.19 10.66 9.02
N TRP A 835 -0.61 9.98 7.96
CA TRP A 835 -2.02 9.79 7.66
C TRP A 835 -2.26 8.46 6.98
N SER A 836 -3.50 8.01 6.99
CA SER A 836 -3.90 6.81 6.27
C SER A 836 -5.32 6.93 5.74
N ARG A 837 -5.62 6.18 4.67
CA ARG A 837 -6.94 6.17 4.04
C ARG A 837 -7.35 4.74 3.70
N GLN A 838 -8.53 4.32 4.12
CA GLN A 838 -9.09 2.99 3.84
C GLN A 838 -9.93 3.02 2.56
N ASN A 839 -10.38 1.84 2.13
CA ASN A 839 -11.23 1.64 0.95
C ASN A 839 -10.61 2.11 -0.38
N ILE A 840 -9.28 2.00 -0.52
CA ILE A 840 -8.60 2.22 -1.79
C ILE A 840 -9.16 1.23 -2.83
N PRO A 841 -9.60 1.69 -4.02
CA PRO A 841 -10.14 0.80 -5.03
C PRO A 841 -9.18 -0.33 -5.39
N LYS A 842 -9.76 -1.50 -5.65
CA LYS A 842 -9.01 -2.68 -6.06
C LYS A 842 -8.34 -2.41 -7.40
N GLY A 843 -7.02 -2.61 -7.50
CA GLY A 843 -6.29 -2.36 -8.74
C GLY A 843 -5.98 -0.89 -9.01
N ALA A 844 -6.18 0.00 -8.04
CA ALA A 844 -5.87 1.41 -8.20
C ALA A 844 -4.37 1.66 -8.45
N GLU A 845 -4.08 2.68 -9.27
CA GLU A 845 -2.74 3.23 -9.42
C GLU A 845 -2.63 4.50 -8.59
N VAL A 846 -1.49 4.71 -7.92
CA VAL A 846 -1.27 5.92 -7.13
C VAL A 846 -0.09 6.69 -7.70
N SER A 847 -0.28 7.98 -7.92
CA SER A 847 0.73 8.93 -8.37
C SER A 847 0.93 9.99 -7.29
N ILE A 848 2.18 10.35 -7.00
CA ILE A 848 2.53 11.20 -5.85
C ILE A 848 3.53 12.28 -6.29
N ASP A 849 3.34 13.50 -5.78
CA ASP A 849 4.33 14.58 -5.73
C ASP A 849 4.27 15.32 -4.38
N SER A 850 5.01 16.42 -4.24
CA SER A 850 5.03 17.24 -3.03
C SER A 850 3.68 17.88 -2.66
N SER A 851 2.75 17.99 -3.61
CA SER A 851 1.52 18.76 -3.51
C SER A 851 0.26 17.88 -3.46
N ALA A 852 0.21 16.81 -4.26
CA ALA A 852 -0.91 15.88 -4.33
C ALA A 852 -0.53 14.40 -4.40
N VAL A 853 -1.45 13.59 -3.89
CA VAL A 853 -1.53 12.14 -4.06
C VAL A 853 -2.79 11.85 -4.88
N VAL A 854 -2.62 11.29 -6.07
CA VAL A 854 -3.71 10.98 -7.00
C VAL A 854 -3.91 9.47 -7.07
N ILE A 855 -5.11 9.01 -6.72
CA ILE A 855 -5.51 7.59 -6.75
C ILE A 855 -6.41 7.40 -7.97
N TYR A 856 -5.94 6.67 -8.97
CA TYR A 856 -6.68 6.34 -10.19
C TYR A 856 -7.40 5.01 -10.01
N ASP A 857 -8.73 4.99 -10.14
CA ASP A 857 -9.53 3.77 -10.26
C ASP A 857 -9.45 3.26 -11.71
N ASN A 858 -8.78 2.12 -11.87
CA ASN A 858 -8.55 1.52 -13.17
C ASN A 858 -9.82 0.95 -13.84
N PHE A 859 -10.92 0.79 -13.10
CA PHE A 859 -12.19 0.27 -13.62
C PHE A 859 -13.20 1.38 -13.89
N SER A 860 -13.38 2.31 -12.94
CA SER A 860 -14.35 3.40 -13.11
C SER A 860 -13.83 4.54 -13.98
N HIS A 861 -12.51 4.64 -14.17
CA HIS A 861 -11.83 5.78 -14.80
C HIS A 861 -11.93 7.08 -13.98
N ASP A 862 -12.32 6.99 -12.71
CA ASP A 862 -12.29 8.13 -11.79
C ASP A 862 -10.95 8.20 -11.05
N ALA A 863 -10.61 9.40 -10.58
CA ALA A 863 -9.47 9.63 -9.73
C ALA A 863 -9.82 10.48 -8.52
N THR A 864 -9.25 10.11 -7.38
CA THR A 864 -9.33 10.86 -6.13
C THR A 864 -8.02 11.62 -5.93
N ILE A 865 -8.10 12.94 -5.73
CA ILE A 865 -6.94 13.82 -5.53
C ILE A 865 -6.90 14.22 -4.06
N LEU A 866 -5.81 13.88 -3.38
CA LEU A 866 -5.60 14.13 -1.95
C LEU A 866 -4.41 15.07 -1.75
N LYS A 867 -4.41 15.83 -0.66
CA LYS A 867 -3.25 16.64 -0.25
C LYS A 867 -2.13 15.75 0.27
N THR A 868 -0.90 15.93 -0.21
CA THR A 868 0.26 15.08 0.16
C THR A 868 0.52 15.04 1.67
N LEU A 869 0.45 16.20 2.34
CA LEU A 869 0.82 16.32 3.75
C LEU A 869 -0.26 15.80 4.72
N SER A 870 -1.55 15.88 4.38
CA SER A 870 -2.65 15.52 5.30
C SER A 870 -3.53 14.36 4.84
N GLY A 871 -3.50 14.00 3.55
CA GLY A 871 -4.39 12.99 2.96
C GLY A 871 -5.83 13.47 2.80
N GLU A 872 -6.07 14.77 3.00
CA GLU A 872 -7.40 15.39 2.90
C GLU A 872 -7.85 15.48 1.43
N LEU A 873 -9.14 15.24 1.18
CA LEU A 873 -9.70 15.23 -0.17
C LEU A 873 -9.71 16.64 -0.77
N ILE A 874 -9.06 16.81 -1.91
CA ILE A 874 -9.07 18.05 -2.70
C ILE A 874 -10.21 18.01 -3.71
N ALA A 875 -10.24 16.97 -4.55
CA ALA A 875 -11.22 16.82 -5.62
C ALA A 875 -11.36 15.36 -6.07
N GLU A 876 -12.46 15.06 -6.74
CA GLU A 876 -12.67 13.83 -7.51
C GLU A 876 -12.93 14.22 -8.97
N THR A 877 -12.30 13.51 -9.91
CA THR A 877 -12.38 13.82 -11.35
C THR A 877 -12.32 12.56 -12.20
N THR A 878 -12.77 12.63 -13.44
CA THR A 878 -12.61 11.53 -14.41
C THR A 878 -11.29 11.68 -15.15
N THR A 879 -10.61 10.57 -15.42
CA THR A 879 -9.26 10.52 -16.00
C THR A 879 -9.18 9.52 -17.15
N PRO A 880 -8.23 9.70 -18.10
CA PRO A 880 -7.97 8.71 -19.14
C PRO A 880 -7.58 7.37 -18.53
N GLY A 881 -7.87 6.26 -19.23
CA GLY A 881 -7.55 4.91 -18.75
C GLY A 881 -6.03 4.65 -18.63
N PRO A 882 -5.61 3.57 -17.94
CA PRO A 882 -4.18 3.27 -17.71
C PRO A 882 -3.36 3.12 -18.98
N THR A 883 -3.95 2.54 -20.01
CA THR A 883 -3.33 2.37 -21.33
C THR A 883 -3.38 3.64 -22.17
N GLU A 884 -4.01 4.71 -21.72
CA GLU A 884 -4.08 6.00 -22.42
C GLU A 884 -3.10 7.02 -21.82
N ARG A 885 -2.64 6.81 -20.59
CA ARG A 885 -1.65 7.67 -19.92
C ARG A 885 -0.23 7.31 -20.39
N LEU A 886 0.47 8.26 -21.01
CA LEU A 886 1.87 8.14 -21.45
C LEU A 886 2.86 8.39 -20.32
N TRP A 887 2.48 9.26 -19.37
CA TRP A 887 3.26 9.66 -18.21
C TRP A 887 2.34 10.26 -17.14
N GLN A 888 2.72 10.11 -15.88
CA GLN A 888 2.05 10.75 -14.75
C GLN A 888 3.06 10.99 -13.62
N ARG A 889 2.87 12.08 -12.87
CA ARG A 889 3.62 12.40 -11.65
C ARG A 889 2.77 13.33 -10.79
N GLY A 890 2.47 12.89 -9.56
CA GLY A 890 1.50 13.51 -8.67
C GLY A 890 0.26 14.03 -9.40
N SER A 891 0.02 15.34 -9.39
CA SER A 891 -1.14 15.98 -10.03
C SER A 891 -1.04 16.18 -11.55
N GLU A 892 0.10 15.89 -12.17
CA GLU A 892 0.30 16.08 -13.61
C GLU A 892 0.20 14.74 -14.36
N ALA A 893 -0.41 14.75 -15.54
CA ALA A 893 -0.46 13.59 -16.44
C ALA A 893 -0.40 13.98 -17.92
N ILE A 894 0.19 13.12 -18.74
CA ILE A 894 0.18 13.22 -20.21
C ILE A 894 -0.56 11.99 -20.74
N SER A 895 -1.54 12.21 -21.61
CA SER A 895 -2.37 11.15 -22.19
C SER A 895 -2.44 11.23 -23.71
N LEU A 896 -2.64 10.07 -24.34
CA LEU A 896 -2.89 9.91 -25.76
C LEU A 896 -4.09 8.99 -25.95
N VAL A 897 -5.19 9.54 -26.46
CA VAL A 897 -6.47 8.83 -26.64
C VAL A 897 -6.81 8.77 -28.13
N ARG A 898 -7.39 7.65 -28.60
CA ARG A 898 -8.03 7.58 -29.93
C ARG A 898 -9.49 7.98 -29.76
N GLY A 899 -9.93 9.07 -30.40
CA GLY A 899 -11.30 9.59 -30.20
C GLY A 899 -11.75 10.58 -31.26
N GLU A 900 -12.98 11.10 -31.09
CA GLU A 900 -13.56 12.11 -31.99
C GLU A 900 -12.76 13.42 -31.91
N THR A 901 -12.36 13.95 -33.07
CA THR A 901 -11.49 15.13 -33.19
C THR A 901 -12.19 16.46 -32.83
N GLY A 902 -13.44 16.40 -32.35
CA GLY A 902 -14.35 17.54 -32.26
C GLY A 902 -15.07 17.87 -33.58
N VAL A 903 -14.76 17.15 -34.65
CA VAL A 903 -15.47 17.17 -35.94
C VAL A 903 -16.31 15.89 -36.05
N PRO A 904 -17.64 15.96 -36.26
CA PRO A 904 -18.48 14.78 -36.35
C PRO A 904 -18.01 13.82 -37.46
N GLY A 905 -17.67 12.58 -37.09
CA GLY A 905 -17.25 11.53 -38.02
C GLY A 905 -15.76 11.41 -38.30
N GLU A 906 -14.91 12.29 -37.73
CA GLU A 906 -13.44 12.15 -37.80
C GLU A 906 -12.88 11.55 -36.50
N THR A 907 -12.20 10.41 -36.63
CA THR A 907 -11.42 9.78 -35.54
C THR A 907 -9.95 10.13 -35.67
N GLY A 908 -9.36 10.72 -34.64
CA GLY A 908 -7.94 11.10 -34.61
C GLY A 908 -7.27 10.72 -33.29
N LEU A 909 -5.98 11.03 -33.18
CA LEU A 909 -5.23 10.90 -31.93
C LEU A 909 -5.33 12.22 -31.16
N VAL A 910 -5.71 12.17 -29.88
CA VAL A 910 -5.79 13.36 -29.01
C VAL A 910 -4.69 13.26 -27.97
N LEU A 911 -3.69 14.13 -28.07
CA LEU A 911 -2.65 14.32 -27.06
C LEU A 911 -3.13 15.37 -26.05
N ALA A 912 -3.04 15.08 -24.76
CA ALA A 912 -3.41 16.04 -23.72
C ALA A 912 -2.42 16.04 -22.55
N TYR A 913 -2.20 17.24 -22.01
CA TYR A 913 -1.56 17.49 -20.72
C TYR A 913 -2.63 17.88 -19.72
N HIS A 914 -2.59 17.25 -18.55
CA HIS A 914 -3.52 17.44 -17.45
C HIS A 914 -2.76 17.93 -16.22
N ASP A 915 -3.26 18.99 -15.60
CA ASP A 915 -2.91 19.40 -14.23
C ASP A 915 -4.19 19.33 -13.39
N TRP A 916 -4.26 18.32 -12.52
CA TRP A 916 -5.44 18.02 -11.71
C TRP A 916 -5.68 19.03 -10.59
N LEU A 917 -4.64 19.75 -10.14
CA LEU A 917 -4.76 20.81 -9.14
C LEU A 917 -5.13 22.14 -9.79
N HIS A 918 -4.66 22.38 -11.01
CA HIS A 918 -4.93 23.58 -11.79
C HIS A 918 -5.53 23.24 -13.16
N PRO A 919 -6.81 22.80 -13.23
CA PRO A 919 -7.42 22.37 -14.49
C PRO A 919 -7.32 23.39 -15.64
N GLN A 920 -7.30 24.68 -15.33
CA GLN A 920 -7.10 25.78 -16.29
C GLN A 920 -5.74 25.78 -17.00
N ALA A 921 -4.73 25.11 -16.45
CA ALA A 921 -3.41 24.95 -17.05
C ALA A 921 -3.32 23.74 -18.01
N SER A 922 -4.36 22.91 -18.05
CA SER A 922 -4.43 21.74 -18.92
C SER A 922 -4.68 22.13 -20.38
N TRP A 923 -4.17 21.35 -21.34
CA TRP A 923 -4.40 21.57 -22.78
C TRP A 923 -4.50 20.27 -23.56
N ARG A 924 -5.09 20.36 -24.76
CA ARG A 924 -5.23 19.23 -25.70
C ARG A 924 -4.89 19.62 -27.14
N GLU A 925 -4.38 18.66 -27.91
CA GLU A 925 -4.02 18.78 -29.33
C GLU A 925 -4.46 17.54 -30.10
N THR A 926 -5.12 17.76 -31.23
CA THR A 926 -5.43 16.69 -32.19
C THR A 926 -4.24 16.44 -33.12
N LEU A 927 -3.81 15.20 -33.20
CA LEU A 927 -2.72 14.68 -34.03
C LEU A 927 -3.27 13.81 -35.17
N ALA A 928 -2.49 13.69 -36.24
CA ALA A 928 -2.81 12.77 -37.33
C ALA A 928 -2.84 11.31 -36.84
N PRO A 929 -3.69 10.43 -37.39
CA PRO A 929 -3.89 9.05 -36.87
C PRO A 929 -2.63 8.18 -36.77
N MET A 930 -1.62 8.44 -37.62
CA MET A 930 -0.34 7.71 -37.70
C MET A 930 0.79 8.59 -37.17
N THR A 931 0.72 8.95 -35.88
CA THR A 931 1.71 9.78 -35.20
C THR A 931 2.24 9.06 -33.97
N SER A 932 3.53 8.72 -33.96
CA SER A 932 4.22 8.23 -32.78
C SER A 932 4.40 9.36 -31.77
N VAL A 933 4.14 9.09 -30.49
CA VAL A 933 4.27 10.05 -29.40
C VAL A 933 5.06 9.42 -28.27
N THR A 934 6.00 10.16 -27.71
CA THR A 934 6.78 9.73 -26.56
C THR A 934 7.10 10.90 -25.65
N VAL A 935 7.63 10.57 -24.49
CA VAL A 935 8.02 11.51 -23.45
C VAL A 935 9.54 11.61 -23.49
N VAL A 936 10.09 12.82 -23.62
CA VAL A 936 11.52 13.05 -23.76
C VAL A 936 12.22 12.75 -22.43
N GLU A 937 13.20 11.85 -22.49
CA GLU A 937 14.07 11.52 -21.38
C GLU A 937 15.18 12.58 -21.22
N PRO A 938 15.48 13.01 -19.98
CA PRO A 938 16.62 13.90 -19.72
C PRO A 938 17.97 13.20 -20.04
N ALA A 939 19.01 13.98 -20.36
CA ALA A 939 20.29 13.45 -20.84
C ALA A 939 21.14 12.82 -19.76
N SER A 940 21.18 13.51 -18.65
CA SER A 940 21.87 13.14 -17.44
C SER A 940 20.82 13.06 -16.35
N ARG A 941 21.14 12.35 -15.27
CA ARG A 941 20.30 12.40 -14.08
C ARG A 941 20.40 13.75 -13.34
N ARG A 942 21.34 14.61 -13.77
CA ARG A 942 21.51 16.02 -13.37
C ARG A 942 20.68 17.01 -14.20
N ASP A 943 20.18 16.59 -15.37
CA ASP A 943 19.23 17.34 -16.21
C ASP A 943 17.78 17.20 -15.68
N LEU A 944 17.56 16.34 -14.68
CA LEU A 944 16.60 16.66 -13.62
C LEU A 944 17.25 17.82 -12.85
N ASP A 945 17.10 18.99 -13.44
CA ASP A 945 17.78 20.24 -13.15
C ASP A 945 18.22 20.32 -11.67
N ILE A 946 19.52 20.31 -11.41
CA ILE A 946 20.03 20.53 -10.05
C ILE A 946 19.53 21.90 -9.54
N ASP A 947 19.25 22.83 -10.45
CA ASP A 947 18.67 24.14 -10.17
C ASP A 947 17.17 24.06 -9.82
N HIS A 948 16.48 23.02 -10.26
CA HIS A 948 15.05 22.81 -10.01
C HIS A 948 14.77 21.36 -9.59
N PRO A 949 14.60 21.10 -8.27
CA PRO A 949 13.89 19.94 -7.78
C PRO A 949 12.72 19.62 -8.70
N ALA A 950 12.39 18.34 -8.87
CA ALA A 950 11.42 18.00 -9.90
C ALA A 950 10.00 18.57 -9.66
N ASP A 951 9.77 19.20 -8.50
CA ASP A 951 8.57 19.95 -8.10
C ASP A 951 8.76 21.49 -8.08
N SER A 952 9.90 22.02 -8.55
CA SER A 952 10.21 23.46 -8.55
C SER A 952 9.56 24.21 -9.73
N PRO A 953 9.17 25.48 -9.54
CA PRO A 953 8.66 26.34 -10.61
C PRO A 953 9.75 26.56 -11.67
N GLY A 954 9.56 26.01 -12.88
CA GLY A 954 10.54 26.10 -13.98
C GLY A 954 10.98 24.74 -14.54
N ASN A 955 10.65 23.63 -13.89
CA ASN A 955 10.93 22.30 -14.44
C ASN A 955 10.01 21.96 -15.64
N ASP A 956 10.52 22.17 -16.84
CA ASP A 956 9.86 21.88 -18.12
C ASP A 956 9.88 20.39 -18.52
N TYR A 957 10.46 19.49 -17.69
CA TYR A 957 10.46 18.04 -17.95
C TYR A 957 9.37 17.20 -17.25
N PRO A 958 8.84 16.19 -17.96
CA PRO A 958 9.32 15.78 -19.28
C PRO A 958 8.71 16.60 -20.42
N GLN A 959 9.49 16.85 -21.46
CA GLN A 959 8.97 17.37 -22.73
C GLN A 959 8.26 16.25 -23.49
N ILE A 960 7.46 16.62 -24.50
CA ILE A 960 6.71 15.67 -25.33
C ILE A 960 7.32 15.66 -26.73
N ALA A 961 7.63 14.49 -27.27
CA ALA A 961 8.12 14.33 -28.63
C ALA A 961 7.07 13.64 -29.51
N THR A 962 6.89 14.15 -30.74
CA THR A 962 5.98 13.58 -31.74
C THR A 962 6.68 13.37 -33.07
N LEU A 963 6.30 12.32 -33.79
CA LEU A 963 6.73 12.05 -35.16
C LEU A 963 5.50 11.73 -36.02
N SER A 964 5.13 12.64 -36.93
CA SER A 964 3.96 12.45 -37.80
C SER A 964 4.31 11.82 -39.15
N SER A 965 3.29 11.33 -39.86
CA SER A 965 3.37 10.65 -41.17
C SER A 965 4.03 11.40 -42.33
N GLY A 966 4.40 12.68 -42.15
CA GLY A 966 5.24 13.42 -43.10
C GLY A 966 6.72 13.49 -42.70
N GLY A 967 7.14 12.65 -41.75
CA GLY A 967 8.49 12.68 -41.16
C GLY A 967 8.74 13.90 -40.28
N ARG A 968 7.69 14.62 -39.84
CA ARG A 968 7.85 15.84 -39.03
C ARG A 968 8.02 15.46 -37.57
N PHE A 969 9.24 15.61 -37.07
CA PHE A 969 9.58 15.44 -35.66
C PHE A 969 9.44 16.76 -34.91
N ARG A 970 8.78 16.77 -33.75
CA ARG A 970 8.67 17.95 -32.88
C ARG A 970 8.99 17.58 -31.44
N VAL A 971 9.59 18.52 -30.71
CA VAL A 971 9.68 18.50 -29.25
C VAL A 971 8.88 19.67 -28.70
N ILE A 972 8.04 19.42 -27.71
CA ILE A 972 7.04 20.34 -27.17
C ILE A 972 7.24 20.43 -25.67
N ASP A 973 7.24 21.65 -25.15
CA ASP A 973 7.18 21.87 -23.70
C ASP A 973 5.81 21.46 -23.15
N ARG A 974 5.77 20.68 -22.06
CA ARG A 974 4.52 20.09 -21.57
C ARG A 974 3.57 21.13 -20.97
N LYS A 975 4.06 22.20 -20.34
CA LYS A 975 3.22 23.17 -19.62
C LYS A 975 2.75 24.29 -20.54
N SER A 976 3.69 24.93 -21.23
CA SER A 976 3.42 26.06 -22.13
C SER A 976 2.90 25.65 -23.50
N ARG A 977 3.04 24.36 -23.88
CA ARG A 977 2.73 23.82 -25.21
C ARG A 977 3.60 24.39 -26.35
N ASN A 978 4.65 25.15 -26.02
CA ASN A 978 5.52 25.73 -27.03
C ASN A 978 6.36 24.65 -27.72
N VAL A 979 6.50 24.75 -29.05
CA VAL A 979 7.39 23.86 -29.81
C VAL A 979 8.82 24.32 -29.59
N VAL A 980 9.61 23.49 -28.91
CA VAL A 980 11.02 23.72 -28.57
C VAL A 980 11.93 23.39 -29.75
N LEU A 981 11.60 22.33 -30.50
CA LEU A 981 12.42 21.84 -31.61
C LEU A 981 11.54 21.30 -32.74
N THR A 982 11.99 21.43 -33.98
CA THR A 982 11.43 20.69 -35.13
C THR A 982 12.58 20.11 -35.97
N ALA A 983 12.42 18.88 -36.42
CA ALA A 983 13.34 18.22 -37.36
C ALA A 983 12.56 17.42 -38.40
N LYS A 984 13.24 16.99 -39.48
CA LYS A 984 12.68 16.08 -40.49
C LYS A 984 13.38 14.72 -40.42
N LEU A 985 12.61 13.68 -40.12
CA LEU A 985 13.04 12.28 -40.03
C LEU A 985 12.38 11.45 -41.14
N ASP A 986 12.66 10.15 -41.16
CA ASP A 986 12.04 9.21 -42.10
C ASP A 986 10.55 9.05 -41.80
N GLU A 987 9.72 9.25 -42.82
CA GLU A 987 8.25 9.16 -42.70
C GLU A 987 7.76 7.73 -42.50
N ALA A 988 8.52 6.72 -42.93
CA ALA A 988 8.16 5.31 -42.78
C ALA A 988 8.23 4.79 -41.32
N LEU A 989 8.70 5.63 -40.39
CA LEU A 989 8.89 5.29 -38.97
C LEU A 989 7.87 6.00 -38.05
N SER A 990 6.88 6.72 -38.60
CA SER A 990 5.94 7.54 -37.83
C SER A 990 4.81 6.76 -37.13
N ASP A 991 4.76 5.44 -37.31
CA ASP A 991 3.73 4.56 -36.75
C ASP A 991 4.32 3.43 -35.88
N GLY A 992 5.52 3.65 -35.34
CA GLY A 992 6.18 2.67 -34.49
C GLY A 992 6.72 3.25 -33.18
N ILE A 993 7.75 2.61 -32.64
CA ILE A 993 8.37 2.98 -31.37
C ILE A 993 9.21 4.25 -31.59
N LEU A 994 8.96 5.26 -30.75
CA LEU A 994 9.74 6.49 -30.69
C LEU A 994 10.36 6.64 -29.29
N LEU A 995 11.68 6.78 -29.22
CA LEU A 995 12.41 7.08 -27.98
C LEU A 995 13.27 8.31 -28.22
N VAL A 996 13.25 9.24 -27.26
CA VAL A 996 13.99 10.50 -27.37
C VAL A 996 14.69 10.76 -26.06
N ARG A 997 16.01 10.98 -26.12
CA ARG A 997 16.82 11.46 -25.01
C ARG A 997 17.41 12.80 -25.38
N LYS A 998 17.29 13.81 -24.52
CA LYS A 998 18.03 15.06 -24.71
C LYS A 998 19.51 14.83 -24.35
N LYS A 999 20.40 15.68 -24.84
CA LYS A 999 21.78 15.99 -24.40
C LYS A 999 21.95 17.50 -24.44
N ALA A 1000 22.98 18.01 -23.77
CA ALA A 1000 23.26 19.44 -23.74
C ALA A 1000 23.36 20.07 -25.14
N ASP A 1001 23.88 19.31 -26.12
CA ASP A 1001 24.15 19.75 -27.49
C ASP A 1001 23.24 19.12 -28.56
N GLN A 1002 22.59 17.98 -28.28
CA GLN A 1002 21.78 17.25 -29.26
C GLN A 1002 20.64 16.44 -28.63
N TYR A 1003 19.63 16.04 -29.41
CA TYR A 1003 18.67 15.00 -29.07
C TYR A 1003 19.08 13.69 -29.74
N LEU A 1004 19.16 12.62 -28.95
CA LEU A 1004 19.31 11.26 -29.43
C LEU A 1004 17.92 10.66 -29.65
N VAL A 1005 17.58 10.37 -30.90
CA VAL A 1005 16.24 9.89 -31.29
C VAL A 1005 16.33 8.50 -31.88
N ILE A 1006 15.58 7.55 -31.34
CA ILE A 1006 15.37 6.23 -31.94
C ILE A 1006 13.95 6.22 -32.50
N ALA A 1007 13.81 5.99 -33.80
CA ALA A 1007 12.54 5.75 -34.45
C ALA A 1007 12.58 4.35 -35.07
N SER A 1008 11.59 3.52 -34.75
CA SER A 1008 11.59 2.10 -35.08
C SER A 1008 10.21 1.67 -35.51
N GLN A 1009 10.12 0.72 -36.44
CA GLN A 1009 8.86 0.03 -36.71
C GLN A 1009 8.53 -0.91 -35.54
N GLU A 1010 7.27 -1.30 -35.40
CA GLU A 1010 6.92 -2.35 -34.45
C GLU A 1010 7.50 -3.68 -34.94
N VAL A 1011 8.20 -4.40 -34.05
CA VAL A 1011 8.84 -5.67 -34.41
C VAL A 1011 7.76 -6.73 -34.59
N ASP A 1012 7.53 -7.15 -35.83
CA ASP A 1012 6.58 -8.22 -36.14
C ASP A 1012 7.10 -9.58 -35.61
N GLN A 1013 6.39 -10.14 -34.64
CA GLN A 1013 6.72 -11.44 -34.04
C GLN A 1013 6.01 -12.62 -34.73
N SER A 1014 5.15 -12.37 -35.73
CA SER A 1014 4.33 -13.39 -36.39
C SER A 1014 5.17 -14.42 -37.16
N ASP A 1015 6.36 -14.04 -37.62
CA ASP A 1015 7.34 -14.92 -38.28
C ASP A 1015 8.12 -15.83 -37.30
N GLY A 1016 7.79 -15.80 -36.01
CA GLY A 1016 8.45 -16.60 -34.96
C GLY A 1016 9.85 -16.13 -34.59
N LEU A 1017 10.29 -14.98 -35.10
CA LEU A 1017 11.49 -14.28 -34.67
C LEU A 1017 11.21 -13.61 -33.31
N ARG A 1018 11.97 -13.97 -32.27
CA ARG A 1018 11.88 -13.34 -30.94
C ARG A 1018 13.12 -12.50 -30.66
N ILE A 1019 12.91 -11.19 -30.52
CA ILE A 1019 13.95 -10.24 -30.10
C ILE A 1019 13.73 -9.93 -28.63
N GLN A 1020 14.73 -10.26 -27.81
CA GLN A 1020 14.70 -10.03 -26.37
C GLN A 1020 15.96 -9.25 -25.99
N GLY A 1021 15.79 -8.08 -25.35
CA GLY A 1021 16.94 -7.32 -24.86
C GLY A 1021 17.65 -8.00 -23.69
N SER A 1022 18.76 -7.39 -23.26
CA SER A 1022 19.55 -7.91 -22.14
C SER A 1022 18.86 -7.87 -20.78
N ASP A 1023 17.84 -7.03 -20.66
CA ASP A 1023 17.03 -6.81 -19.47
C ASP A 1023 15.53 -6.88 -19.85
N PRO A 1024 14.62 -7.35 -18.98
CA PRO A 1024 13.17 -7.36 -19.26
C PRO A 1024 12.56 -5.99 -19.57
N SER A 1025 13.21 -4.89 -19.18
CA SER A 1025 12.80 -3.51 -19.50
C SER A 1025 13.34 -2.98 -20.84
N ALA A 1026 14.28 -3.69 -21.47
CA ALA A 1026 14.87 -3.25 -22.72
C ALA A 1026 13.84 -3.31 -23.86
N ILE A 1027 13.84 -2.26 -24.70
CA ILE A 1027 12.88 -2.11 -25.79
C ILE A 1027 13.51 -2.68 -27.06
N ALA A 1028 12.85 -3.67 -27.66
CA ALA A 1028 13.23 -4.22 -28.95
C ALA A 1028 13.07 -3.16 -30.06
N ILE A 1029 14.06 -3.06 -30.93
CA ILE A 1029 14.17 -2.03 -31.96
C ILE A 1029 14.47 -2.69 -33.30
N ASP A 1030 13.76 -2.26 -34.32
CA ASP A 1030 14.07 -2.48 -35.72
C ASP A 1030 13.90 -1.16 -36.49
N GLY A 1031 14.96 -0.33 -36.47
CA GLY A 1031 14.83 1.07 -36.83
C GLY A 1031 16.11 1.87 -37.00
N MET A 1032 15.96 3.18 -36.93
CA MET A 1032 17.00 4.19 -37.12
C MET A 1032 17.28 4.93 -35.80
N PHE A 1033 18.55 5.30 -35.62
CA PHE A 1033 19.04 6.12 -34.51
C PHE A 1033 19.65 7.41 -35.06
N TYR A 1034 19.24 8.55 -34.53
CA TYR A 1034 19.57 9.89 -35.00
C TYR A 1034 20.22 10.73 -33.90
N GLY A 1035 21.16 11.59 -34.30
CA GLY A 1035 21.61 12.73 -33.50
C GLY A 1035 21.09 14.02 -34.12
N ILE A 1036 20.28 14.77 -33.38
CA ILE A 1036 19.64 16.00 -33.83
C ILE A 1036 20.20 17.18 -33.03
N ASP A 1037 20.77 18.19 -33.67
CA ASP A 1037 21.31 19.36 -32.98
C ASP A 1037 20.23 20.08 -32.14
N ALA A 1038 20.50 20.29 -30.85
CA ALA A 1038 19.51 20.79 -29.90
C ALA A 1038 19.16 22.28 -30.10
N LYS A 1039 20.00 23.04 -30.82
CA LYS A 1039 19.79 24.48 -31.09
C LYS A 1039 19.10 24.72 -32.42
N THR A 1040 19.46 23.96 -33.45
CA THR A 1040 19.03 24.18 -34.83
C THR A 1040 17.97 23.19 -35.31
N GLY A 1041 17.85 22.02 -34.68
CA GLY A 1041 16.98 20.93 -35.14
C GLY A 1041 17.52 20.18 -36.36
N GLY A 1042 18.74 20.48 -36.81
CA GLY A 1042 19.39 19.77 -37.90
C GLY A 1042 19.76 18.34 -37.52
N VAL A 1043 19.54 17.37 -38.41
CA VAL A 1043 20.00 15.99 -38.22
C VAL A 1043 21.50 15.94 -38.52
N ASN A 1044 22.31 15.77 -37.48
CA ASN A 1044 23.78 15.72 -37.59
C ASN A 1044 24.24 14.39 -38.19
N TRP A 1045 23.63 13.28 -37.77
CA TRP A 1045 23.93 11.93 -38.26
C TRP A 1045 22.73 11.00 -38.07
N THR A 1046 22.75 9.87 -38.80
CA THR A 1046 21.75 8.81 -38.69
C THR A 1046 22.42 7.45 -38.93
N VAL A 1047 21.99 6.42 -38.20
CA VAL A 1047 22.51 5.05 -38.30
C VAL A 1047 21.38 4.03 -38.15
N SER A 1048 21.47 2.92 -38.86
CA SER A 1048 20.51 1.81 -38.75
C SER A 1048 20.92 0.86 -37.61
N VAL A 1049 19.95 0.46 -36.79
CA VAL A 1049 20.12 -0.46 -35.64
C VAL A 1049 19.08 -1.60 -35.68
N PRO A 1050 19.09 -2.43 -36.74
CA PRO A 1050 18.01 -3.36 -37.01
C PRO A 1050 18.05 -4.59 -36.08
N GLN A 1051 16.88 -5.05 -35.66
CA GLN A 1051 16.69 -6.24 -34.83
C GLN A 1051 17.61 -6.28 -33.58
N THR A 1052 17.68 -5.16 -32.87
CA THR A 1052 18.44 -5.00 -31.62
C THR A 1052 17.51 -4.65 -30.46
N ALA A 1053 18.05 -4.25 -29.32
CA ALA A 1053 17.27 -3.68 -28.23
C ALA A 1053 18.10 -2.62 -27.49
N VAL A 1054 17.42 -1.60 -26.97
CA VAL A 1054 18.04 -0.55 -26.14
C VAL A 1054 17.71 -0.77 -24.68
N ASP A 1055 18.73 -0.77 -23.84
CA ASP A 1055 18.56 -0.73 -22.37
C ASP A 1055 18.30 0.71 -21.92
N LEU A 1056 17.17 0.91 -21.23
CA LEU A 1056 16.76 2.23 -20.75
C LEU A 1056 17.65 2.80 -19.64
N ARG A 1057 18.48 1.96 -18.99
CA ARG A 1057 19.35 2.35 -17.88
C ARG A 1057 20.67 2.99 -18.31
N GLN A 1058 21.04 2.84 -19.58
CA GLN A 1058 22.25 3.48 -20.12
C GLN A 1058 22.15 4.99 -20.02
N LEU A 1059 23.12 5.62 -19.36
CA LEU A 1059 23.20 7.07 -19.19
C LEU A 1059 23.36 7.75 -20.56
N ALA A 1060 22.55 8.76 -20.88
CA ALA A 1060 22.62 9.43 -22.19
C ALA A 1060 23.88 10.31 -22.33
N GLU A 1061 24.48 10.71 -21.22
CA GLU A 1061 25.78 11.40 -21.12
C GLU A 1061 26.97 10.54 -21.56
N LEU A 1062 26.83 9.21 -21.63
CA LEU A 1062 27.86 8.37 -22.26
C LEU A 1062 28.12 8.85 -23.70
N PRO A 1063 29.35 8.74 -24.21
CA PRO A 1063 29.64 9.08 -25.60
C PRO A 1063 29.12 8.04 -26.60
N VAL A 1064 28.63 6.90 -26.12
CA VAL A 1064 28.19 5.78 -26.95
C VAL A 1064 26.88 5.19 -26.44
N SER A 1065 26.09 4.61 -27.34
CA SER A 1065 24.93 3.75 -27.02
C SER A 1065 25.26 2.32 -27.37
N VAL A 1066 24.99 1.39 -26.45
CA VAL A 1066 25.08 -0.05 -26.68
C VAL A 1066 23.68 -0.61 -26.94
N PHE A 1067 23.49 -1.20 -28.11
CA PHE A 1067 22.30 -1.95 -28.48
C PHE A 1067 22.63 -3.44 -28.37
N CYS A 1068 21.86 -4.17 -27.57
CA CYS A 1068 22.14 -5.57 -27.25
C CYS A 1068 20.83 -6.36 -27.18
N ALA A 1069 20.69 -7.37 -28.05
CA ALA A 1069 19.54 -8.27 -28.04
C ALA A 1069 19.92 -9.71 -28.32
N ARG A 1070 19.24 -10.64 -27.64
CA ARG A 1070 19.12 -12.03 -28.05
C ARG A 1070 18.03 -12.11 -29.12
N VAL A 1071 18.42 -12.57 -30.30
CA VAL A 1071 17.51 -12.86 -31.41
C VAL A 1071 17.37 -14.37 -31.54
N THR A 1072 16.16 -14.88 -31.34
CA THR A 1072 15.84 -16.30 -31.44
C THR A 1072 15.02 -16.54 -32.70
N GLN A 1073 15.52 -17.40 -33.58
CA GLN A 1073 14.83 -17.80 -34.80
C GLN A 1073 13.70 -18.79 -34.50
N PRO A 1074 12.67 -18.87 -35.38
CA PRO A 1074 11.62 -19.86 -35.25
C PRO A 1074 12.20 -21.29 -35.16
N PRO A 1075 11.60 -22.16 -34.32
CA PRO A 1075 12.10 -23.51 -34.13
C PRO A 1075 12.06 -24.29 -35.43
N ARG A 1076 13.17 -24.95 -35.78
CA ARG A 1076 13.24 -25.89 -36.91
C ARG A 1076 13.14 -27.32 -36.39
N ILE A 1077 12.25 -28.12 -36.97
CA ILE A 1077 12.15 -29.55 -36.68
C ILE A 1077 13.01 -30.30 -37.69
N VAL A 1078 14.04 -30.99 -37.21
CA VAL A 1078 14.89 -31.89 -38.01
C VAL A 1078 14.89 -33.24 -37.32
N ASP A 1079 14.49 -34.30 -38.03
CA ASP A 1079 14.39 -35.68 -37.51
C ASP A 1079 13.58 -35.81 -36.21
N GLY A 1080 12.48 -35.07 -36.08
CA GLY A 1080 11.62 -35.08 -34.90
C GLY A 1080 12.20 -34.37 -33.67
N ARG A 1081 13.37 -33.73 -33.78
CA ARG A 1081 13.98 -32.90 -32.73
C ARG A 1081 13.84 -31.42 -33.07
N MET A 1082 13.46 -30.62 -32.07
CA MET A 1082 13.30 -29.18 -32.18
C MET A 1082 14.63 -28.47 -31.94
N PHE A 1083 15.07 -27.69 -32.92
CA PHE A 1083 16.28 -26.86 -32.84
C PHE A 1083 15.88 -25.39 -32.77
N LEU A 1084 16.22 -24.71 -31.67
CA LEU A 1084 16.20 -23.26 -31.59
C LEU A 1084 17.60 -22.71 -31.88
N LYS A 1085 17.69 -21.79 -32.84
CA LYS A 1085 18.89 -20.99 -33.04
C LYS A 1085 18.70 -19.65 -32.33
N SER A 1086 19.51 -19.37 -31.31
CA SER A 1086 19.58 -18.06 -30.66
C SER A 1086 20.94 -17.45 -30.94
N GLU A 1087 20.94 -16.16 -31.27
CA GLU A 1087 22.13 -15.36 -31.53
C GLU A 1087 22.10 -14.10 -30.66
N LEU A 1088 23.25 -13.69 -30.14
CA LEU A 1088 23.43 -12.43 -29.45
C LEU A 1088 23.91 -11.38 -30.45
N ARG A 1089 23.17 -10.27 -30.59
CA ARG A 1089 23.54 -9.14 -31.43
C ARG A 1089 23.96 -7.98 -30.55
N VAL A 1090 25.16 -7.44 -30.80
CA VAL A 1090 25.69 -6.27 -30.08
C VAL A 1090 26.11 -5.22 -31.09
N THR A 1091 25.64 -3.99 -30.93
CA THR A 1091 26.00 -2.83 -31.74
C THR A 1091 26.33 -1.65 -30.83
N VAL A 1092 27.45 -0.97 -31.07
CA VAL A 1092 27.89 0.21 -30.31
C VAL A 1092 28.00 1.40 -31.25
N VAL A 1093 27.28 2.47 -30.96
CA VAL A 1093 27.23 3.69 -31.79
C VAL A 1093 27.82 4.87 -31.04
N ASP A 1094 28.69 5.64 -31.68
CA ASP A 1094 29.21 6.92 -31.20
C ASP A 1094 28.20 8.05 -31.39
N HIS A 1095 27.83 8.74 -30.31
CA HIS A 1095 26.85 9.84 -30.34
C HIS A 1095 27.34 11.11 -31.06
N ARG A 1096 28.65 11.25 -31.28
CA ARG A 1096 29.18 12.48 -31.91
C ARG A 1096 29.13 12.40 -33.43
N THR A 1097 29.35 11.20 -33.95
CA THR A 1097 29.54 10.97 -35.39
C THR A 1097 28.47 10.07 -36.00
N GLY A 1098 27.71 9.34 -35.17
CA GLY A 1098 26.81 8.28 -35.61
C GLY A 1098 27.53 7.04 -36.14
N GLN A 1099 28.87 6.96 -36.02
CA GLN A 1099 29.62 5.83 -36.52
C GLN A 1099 29.43 4.59 -35.65
N LEU A 1100 29.39 3.43 -36.31
CA LEU A 1100 29.40 2.12 -35.67
C LEU A 1100 30.81 1.83 -35.15
N VAL A 1101 30.99 1.96 -33.85
CA VAL A 1101 32.27 1.70 -33.15
C VAL A 1101 32.56 0.21 -33.09
N TYR A 1102 31.51 -0.60 -32.93
CA TYR A 1102 31.60 -2.06 -32.90
C TYR A 1102 30.27 -2.70 -33.27
N ALA A 1103 30.29 -3.83 -33.98
CA ALA A 1103 29.12 -4.65 -34.26
C ALA A 1103 29.50 -6.13 -34.34
N THR A 1104 28.73 -7.02 -33.70
CA THR A 1104 28.94 -8.47 -33.78
C THR A 1104 27.62 -9.25 -33.65
N ILE A 1105 27.63 -10.48 -34.18
CA ILE A 1105 26.58 -11.49 -34.00
C ILE A 1105 27.28 -12.76 -33.47
N GLU A 1106 26.89 -13.21 -32.28
CA GLU A 1106 27.53 -14.33 -31.58
C GLU A 1106 26.53 -15.49 -31.40
N PRO A 1107 26.96 -16.76 -31.45
CA PRO A 1107 26.09 -17.92 -31.28
C PRO A 1107 25.63 -18.18 -29.83
N GLN A 1108 25.96 -17.28 -28.89
CA GLN A 1108 25.65 -17.45 -27.47
C GLN A 1108 24.17 -17.13 -27.15
N THR A 1109 23.62 -17.82 -26.15
CA THR A 1109 22.19 -17.74 -25.77
C THR A 1109 21.88 -16.74 -24.65
N THR A 1110 22.89 -16.14 -24.05
CA THR A 1110 22.76 -15.34 -22.82
C THR A 1110 23.45 -13.99 -23.04
N GLY A 1111 22.76 -12.89 -22.77
CA GLY A 1111 23.27 -11.56 -23.07
C GLY A 1111 22.87 -10.56 -22.00
N GLY A 1112 23.80 -10.23 -21.12
CA GLY A 1112 23.79 -9.03 -20.28
C GLY A 1112 25.05 -8.22 -20.57
N PHE A 1113 25.01 -6.91 -20.34
CA PHE A 1113 26.22 -6.10 -20.41
C PHE A 1113 26.29 -5.08 -19.26
N VAL A 1114 27.52 -4.72 -18.88
CA VAL A 1114 27.81 -3.68 -17.88
C VAL A 1114 28.80 -2.69 -18.49
N ILE A 1115 28.50 -1.39 -18.42
CA ILE A 1115 29.40 -0.33 -18.86
C ILE A 1115 30.21 0.17 -17.65
N GLN A 1116 31.54 0.12 -17.75
CA GLN A 1116 32.46 0.67 -16.77
C GLN A 1116 33.23 1.84 -17.38
N GLN A 1117 33.36 2.94 -16.64
CA GLN A 1117 34.07 4.14 -17.09
C GLN A 1117 35.42 4.25 -16.37
N GLN A 1118 36.49 4.56 -17.11
CA GLN A 1118 37.83 4.85 -16.56
C GLN A 1118 38.28 6.22 -17.07
N PRO A 1119 37.77 7.33 -16.48
CA PRO A 1119 37.99 8.68 -16.98
C PRO A 1119 39.46 9.09 -17.01
N ASP A 1120 40.23 8.73 -15.99
CA ASP A 1120 41.68 9.01 -15.90
C ASP A 1120 42.48 8.38 -17.05
N LYS A 1121 41.99 7.26 -17.57
CA LYS A 1121 42.58 6.55 -18.72
C LYS A 1121 41.88 6.89 -20.04
N ARG A 1122 40.85 7.73 -19.99
CA ARG A 1122 39.93 8.02 -21.11
C ARG A 1122 39.46 6.75 -21.80
N ARG A 1123 38.99 5.79 -21.00
CA ARG A 1123 38.60 4.47 -21.48
C ARG A 1123 37.21 4.11 -21.00
N LEU A 1124 36.37 3.66 -21.92
CA LEU A 1124 35.07 3.06 -21.63
C LEU A 1124 35.16 1.55 -21.87
N ILE A 1125 34.58 0.76 -20.99
CA ILE A 1125 34.62 -0.71 -21.06
C ILE A 1125 33.20 -1.25 -21.08
N VAL A 1126 32.83 -1.98 -22.13
CA VAL A 1126 31.56 -2.71 -22.22
C VAL A 1126 31.83 -4.18 -21.92
N ASN A 1127 31.45 -4.64 -20.73
CA ASN A 1127 31.62 -6.03 -20.30
C ASN A 1127 30.41 -6.86 -20.72
N LEU A 1128 30.64 -7.97 -21.42
CA LEU A 1128 29.63 -8.91 -21.91
C LEU A 1128 29.94 -10.32 -21.37
N LEU A 1129 29.04 -11.27 -21.59
CA LEU A 1129 29.28 -12.66 -21.19
C LEU A 1129 30.46 -13.28 -21.95
N GLY A 1130 31.54 -13.54 -21.22
CA GLY A 1130 32.77 -14.17 -21.71
C GLY A 1130 33.82 -13.23 -22.32
N TRP A 1131 33.48 -11.96 -22.63
CA TRP A 1131 34.41 -11.00 -23.23
C TRP A 1131 34.03 -9.55 -22.90
N MET A 1132 34.96 -8.63 -23.12
CA MET A 1132 34.79 -7.19 -22.90
C MET A 1132 35.30 -6.38 -24.10
N LEU A 1133 34.74 -5.20 -24.28
CA LEU A 1133 35.14 -4.22 -25.30
C LEU A 1133 35.75 -3.00 -24.59
N GLU A 1134 37.04 -2.73 -24.80
CA GLU A 1134 37.67 -1.48 -24.39
C GLU A 1134 37.59 -0.46 -25.52
N ILE A 1135 37.15 0.75 -25.22
CA ILE A 1135 37.05 1.90 -26.13
C ILE A 1135 37.89 3.03 -25.54
N ASP A 1136 38.98 3.40 -26.21
CA ASP A 1136 39.89 4.47 -25.80
C ASP A 1136 39.56 5.78 -26.51
N PHE A 1137 39.74 6.91 -25.81
CA PHE A 1137 39.50 8.26 -26.30
C PHE A 1137 40.79 9.09 -26.18
N ALA A 1138 41.12 9.87 -27.22
CA ALA A 1138 42.20 10.86 -27.17
C ALA A 1138 41.67 12.24 -26.79
N GLU A 1139 42.58 13.19 -26.51
CA GLU A 1139 42.24 14.61 -26.39
C GLU A 1139 41.81 15.16 -27.77
N PRO A 1140 40.84 16.08 -27.86
CA PRO A 1140 40.59 16.78 -29.11
C PRO A 1140 41.87 17.50 -29.53
N ALA A 1141 42.42 17.17 -30.70
CA ALA A 1141 43.52 17.94 -31.25
C ALA A 1141 43.05 19.41 -31.38
N ALA A 1142 43.84 20.35 -30.86
CA ALA A 1142 43.65 21.77 -31.16
C ALA A 1142 43.54 21.93 -32.68
N GLU A 1143 42.48 22.61 -33.12
CA GLU A 1143 41.98 22.60 -34.50
C GLU A 1143 43.04 22.51 -35.61
N PRO A 1144 42.84 21.61 -36.57
CA PRO A 1144 43.12 21.89 -37.96
C PRO A 1144 41.80 22.06 -38.72
N GLY A 1145 41.71 23.15 -39.48
CA GLY A 1145 40.48 23.67 -40.07
C GLY A 1145 39.58 22.66 -40.80
N VAL A 1146 38.28 22.91 -40.64
CA VAL A 1146 37.14 22.52 -41.49
C VAL A 1146 37.44 21.44 -42.55
N PRO A 1147 37.06 20.17 -42.33
CA PRO A 1147 36.96 19.21 -43.40
C PRO A 1147 35.71 19.51 -44.22
N LYS A 1148 35.89 19.69 -45.54
CA LYS A 1148 34.79 19.77 -46.50
C LYS A 1148 33.98 18.49 -46.52
N ALA A 1149 32.66 18.63 -46.64
CA ALA A 1149 31.74 17.57 -46.99
C ALA A 1149 32.11 16.95 -48.35
N SER A 1150 32.67 15.74 -48.35
CA SER A 1150 32.41 14.66 -49.32
C SER A 1150 33.49 13.58 -49.21
N GLU A 1151 33.17 12.45 -48.61
CA GLU A 1151 33.52 11.11 -49.11
C GLU A 1151 32.84 10.06 -48.24
N LYS A 1152 31.84 9.37 -48.79
CA LYS A 1152 31.28 8.15 -48.21
C LYS A 1152 32.41 7.11 -48.18
N SER A 1153 33.00 6.87 -47.02
CA SER A 1153 33.81 5.66 -46.83
C SER A 1153 32.89 4.45 -46.99
N PRO A 1154 33.27 3.41 -47.75
CA PRO A 1154 32.47 2.21 -47.87
C PRO A 1154 32.33 1.55 -46.49
N LEU A 1155 31.13 1.01 -46.21
CA LEU A 1155 30.85 0.19 -45.04
C LEU A 1155 31.98 -0.84 -44.84
N PRO A 1156 32.57 -0.99 -43.64
CA PRO A 1156 33.44 -2.13 -43.38
C PRO A 1156 32.62 -3.41 -43.57
N THR A 1157 33.12 -4.29 -44.44
CA THR A 1157 32.53 -5.60 -44.67
C THR A 1157 32.47 -6.35 -43.34
N ILE A 1158 31.26 -6.81 -42.95
CA ILE A 1158 31.07 -7.68 -41.78
C ILE A 1158 31.97 -8.90 -41.97
N THR A 1159 33.07 -8.93 -41.23
CA THR A 1159 34.02 -10.05 -41.26
C THR A 1159 33.71 -10.91 -40.03
N PRO A 1160 33.36 -12.19 -40.17
CA PRO A 1160 33.21 -13.08 -39.03
C PRO A 1160 34.50 -13.09 -38.22
N ALA A 1161 34.39 -12.90 -36.90
CA ALA A 1161 35.55 -12.95 -36.01
C ALA A 1161 36.24 -14.31 -36.16
N GLY A 1162 37.55 -14.30 -36.41
CA GLY A 1162 38.36 -15.52 -36.38
C GLY A 1162 38.31 -16.18 -35.00
N PRO A 1163 38.54 -17.50 -34.91
CA PRO A 1163 38.49 -18.23 -33.64
C PRO A 1163 39.48 -17.64 -32.62
N VAL A 1164 39.01 -17.56 -31.37
CA VAL A 1164 39.80 -17.14 -30.21
C VAL A 1164 41.02 -18.06 -30.04
N PRO A 1165 42.26 -17.54 -29.94
CA PRO A 1165 43.39 -18.38 -29.57
C PRO A 1165 43.17 -18.95 -28.17
N ALA A 1166 43.34 -20.27 -28.04
CA ALA A 1166 43.14 -21.00 -26.79
C ALA A 1166 43.95 -20.36 -25.64
N ALA A 1167 43.32 -20.24 -24.48
CA ALA A 1167 44.01 -19.78 -23.27
C ALA A 1167 45.23 -20.68 -22.98
N PRO A 1168 46.37 -20.13 -22.56
CA PRO A 1168 47.49 -20.94 -22.09
C PRO A 1168 47.03 -21.80 -20.92
N ALA A 1169 47.42 -23.08 -20.93
CA ALA A 1169 47.06 -24.03 -19.89
C ALA A 1169 47.42 -23.49 -18.49
N PRO A 1170 46.55 -23.70 -17.47
CA PRO A 1170 46.83 -23.24 -16.12
C PRO A 1170 48.12 -23.88 -15.60
N ALA A 1171 49.01 -23.05 -15.07
CA ALA A 1171 50.22 -23.51 -14.39
C ALA A 1171 49.82 -24.43 -13.22
N VAL A 1172 50.53 -25.56 -13.10
CA VAL A 1172 50.38 -26.54 -12.03
C VAL A 1172 50.46 -25.85 -10.67
N PRO A 1173 49.54 -26.12 -9.72
CA PRO A 1173 49.58 -25.49 -8.40
C PRO A 1173 50.83 -25.95 -7.64
N VAL A 1174 51.62 -24.99 -7.17
CA VAL A 1174 52.65 -25.22 -6.16
C VAL A 1174 51.94 -25.43 -4.81
N PRO A 1175 52.27 -26.48 -4.03
CA PRO A 1175 51.63 -26.70 -2.74
C PRO A 1175 51.97 -25.58 -1.76
N ALA A 1176 50.94 -25.02 -1.14
CA ALA A 1176 51.06 -23.96 -0.14
C ALA A 1176 51.71 -24.47 1.15
N ALA A 1177 52.63 -23.67 1.70
CA ALA A 1177 53.23 -23.87 3.02
C ALA A 1177 52.19 -23.68 4.15
N PRO A 1178 52.34 -24.36 5.30
CA PRO A 1178 51.36 -24.31 6.39
C PRO A 1178 51.40 -22.99 7.16
N VAL A 1179 50.22 -22.40 7.39
CA VAL A 1179 50.00 -21.23 8.25
C VAL A 1179 49.90 -21.67 9.71
N PRO A 1180 50.53 -20.96 10.68
CA PRO A 1180 50.54 -21.37 12.09
C PRO A 1180 49.23 -21.02 12.81
N THR A 1181 48.84 -21.93 13.70
CA THR A 1181 47.68 -21.86 14.62
C THR A 1181 47.76 -20.67 15.62
N PRO A 1182 46.65 -19.98 15.93
CA PRO A 1182 46.62 -18.96 16.98
C PRO A 1182 46.62 -19.58 18.38
N ARG A 1183 47.45 -19.02 19.26
CA ARG A 1183 47.56 -19.36 20.68
C ARG A 1183 46.35 -18.86 21.47
N SER A 1184 45.87 -19.74 22.35
CA SER A 1184 44.92 -19.52 23.44
C SER A 1184 45.48 -18.67 24.57
N SER A 1185 44.63 -17.84 25.19
CA SER A 1185 44.48 -17.55 26.66
C SER A 1185 44.17 -16.05 26.94
N PRO A 1186 43.61 -15.69 28.10
CA PRO A 1186 42.47 -16.29 28.79
C PRO A 1186 41.43 -15.22 29.23
N ALA A 1187 40.25 -15.70 29.61
CA ALA A 1187 39.19 -14.92 30.25
C ALA A 1187 39.65 -14.29 31.58
N LYS A 1188 39.21 -13.04 31.82
CA LYS A 1188 39.14 -12.43 33.15
C LYS A 1188 37.70 -12.03 33.45
N SER A 1189 37.32 -12.32 34.67
CA SER A 1189 36.02 -12.22 35.31
C SER A 1189 35.88 -10.93 36.14
N ILE A 1190 34.63 -10.42 36.21
CA ILE A 1190 33.97 -9.70 37.32
C ILE A 1190 34.27 -8.18 37.45
N PRO A 1191 33.31 -7.33 37.89
CA PRO A 1191 31.96 -7.61 38.45
C PRO A 1191 30.76 -7.30 37.57
#